data_AF-A0A351Z1E1-F1
#
_entry.id   AF-A0A351Z1E1-F1
#
_cell.length_a   1.000
_cell.length_b   1.000
_cell.length_c   1.000
_cell.angle_alpha   90.00
_cell.angle_beta   90.00
_cell.angle_gamma   90.00
#
_symmetry.space_group_name_H-M   'P 1'
#
loop_
_entity.id
_entity.type
_entity.pdbx_description
1 polymer ?
#
loop_
_entity_poly.entity_id
_entity_poly.type
_entity_poly.pdbx_seq_one_letter_code
_entity_poly.pdbx_strand_id
1 'polypeptide(L)'
;MVQRVTKKIGDSELILETGKIGKQANGCVYAQYGGTAIIATICASSEVKEGLDFVPVTVDYNEKFYAAGKIPGGFVKREGRPKDKEILVSRLIDRPMRPLFEPSFGRELQIVPTCVSVDGVNPPDILAVIASSAAVTISDIPFHGPVAGVRVIYINGEYILNPTYDQIEKAQLEIVVAGTKDGFTMVEGGAKEATEDVMLGALEKAQEFIRDMCVLQEELQKLAGKEKLPLAPLNIKLDNEEAIKNEAIPLMQEACFLKGKMARSSAVKEVKAKVAANHAEQLEDETQKKLFDALFDDIQYNLLRSSILDKGLRIDGRGTEDIRPITCEVNVLPRPHGSALFTRGETQSLAVTTLGTAMDEQVYDDIEGDRSENFILHYNFPPYSVGEVGKLTTGRREIGHGNLARRSLAPMIPSREEFPYTIRVVSEIMESNGSSSQASTCGGCLSLLAAGVPMKKMVAGIAMGLITDGPQYKKYAILSDILGEEDHLGDMDFKVAGTRDGITGFQMDIKIAGVSMDIMKKALDQAKRGRNHILDIMEQCINKPQPISAYAPKIDSLKIPVDKIGALIGPGGKNVKALCSQYGVTINTDDDGTVTIYGKTGKATDAAKAAVKAICEDPEPGTIYNGTVKRIMDFGAFVEILPGKEGLCHISKLSRSRVEKVTDVLKEGQQIPVKLLEVDKMGRLNLSYIDALEAQGK
;
A
#
# COMPACT_ATOMS: atom_id res chain seq x y z
N MET A 1 9.42 -18.22 39.36
CA MET A 1 8.36 -19.21 39.11
C MET A 1 7.77 -18.91 37.74
N VAL A 2 7.46 -19.92 36.92
CA VAL A 2 6.79 -19.69 35.62
C VAL A 2 5.31 -19.48 35.88
N GLN A 3 4.75 -18.41 35.31
CA GLN A 3 3.32 -18.10 35.39
C GLN A 3 2.72 -18.17 33.99
N ARG A 4 1.53 -18.76 33.88
CA ARG A 4 0.87 -19.01 32.60
C ARG A 4 -0.64 -18.82 32.73
N VAL A 5 -1.24 -18.20 31.71
CA VAL A 5 -2.69 -18.18 31.48
C VAL A 5 -2.98 -18.71 30.08
N THR A 6 -4.16 -19.30 29.89
CA THR A 6 -4.56 -19.92 28.64
C THR A 6 -6.03 -19.60 28.35
N LYS A 7 -6.36 -19.28 27.10
CA LYS A 7 -7.74 -19.16 26.61
C LYS A 7 -7.92 -20.02 25.37
N LYS A 8 -9.01 -20.80 25.34
CA LYS A 8 -9.40 -21.55 24.14
C LYS A 8 -10.07 -20.62 23.12
N ILE A 9 -9.59 -20.63 21.88
CA ILE A 9 -10.13 -19.88 20.74
C ILE A 9 -10.32 -20.87 19.58
N GLY A 10 -11.58 -21.21 19.30
CA GLY A 10 -11.90 -22.33 18.41
C GLY A 10 -11.34 -23.64 18.97
N ASP A 11 -10.58 -24.37 18.14
CA ASP A 11 -9.93 -25.63 18.54
C ASP A 11 -8.50 -25.45 19.09
N SER A 12 -7.98 -24.21 19.05
CA SER A 12 -6.61 -23.90 19.49
C SER A 12 -6.59 -23.18 20.83
N GLU A 13 -5.46 -23.26 21.53
CA GLU A 13 -5.21 -22.50 22.76
C GLU A 13 -4.33 -21.29 22.46
N LEU A 14 -4.73 -20.12 22.96
CA LEU A 14 -3.86 -18.96 23.10
C LEU A 14 -3.26 -18.98 24.50
N ILE A 15 -1.94 -18.92 24.57
CA ILE A 15 -1.15 -19.06 25.80
C ILE A 15 -0.35 -17.78 26.00
N LEU A 16 -0.35 -17.23 27.21
CA LEU A 16 0.57 -16.19 27.65
C LEU A 16 1.38 -16.70 28.84
N GLU A 17 2.71 -16.74 28.72
CA GLU A 17 3.64 -17.24 29.73
C GLU A 17 4.70 -16.19 30.08
N THR A 18 5.07 -16.11 31.36
CA THR A 18 6.18 -15.27 31.84
C THR A 18 6.99 -15.96 32.95
N GLY A 19 8.13 -15.38 33.32
CA GLY A 19 8.99 -15.86 34.41
C GLY A 19 10.01 -16.92 34.01
N LYS A 20 10.01 -17.38 32.75
CA LYS A 20 11.01 -18.31 32.19
C LYS A 20 12.13 -17.57 31.43
N ILE A 21 11.77 -16.71 30.48
CA ILE A 21 12.67 -16.02 29.55
C ILE A 21 12.64 -14.49 29.76
N GLY A 22 13.66 -13.77 29.29
CA GLY A 22 13.70 -12.30 29.27
C GLY A 22 13.61 -11.61 30.64
N LYS A 23 14.10 -12.25 31.70
CA LYS A 23 13.93 -11.82 33.11
C LYS A 23 14.55 -10.46 33.47
N GLN A 24 15.45 -9.94 32.64
CA GLN A 24 16.08 -8.63 32.86
C GLN A 24 15.20 -7.47 32.35
N ALA A 25 14.20 -7.74 31.50
CA ALA A 25 13.29 -6.71 31.03
C ALA A 25 12.32 -6.26 32.13
N ASN A 26 11.78 -5.05 31.99
CA ASN A 26 10.68 -4.55 32.83
C ASN A 26 9.46 -5.49 32.72
N GLY A 27 9.18 -5.99 31.52
CA GLY A 27 8.20 -7.05 31.28
C GLY A 27 8.60 -7.94 30.10
N CYS A 28 8.25 -9.22 30.18
CA CYS A 28 8.52 -10.19 29.11
C CYS A 28 7.41 -11.25 29.08
N VAL A 29 6.81 -11.48 27.91
CA VAL A 29 5.78 -12.49 27.69
C VAL A 29 6.14 -13.34 26.47
N TYR A 30 6.10 -14.65 26.66
CA TYR A 30 6.03 -15.63 25.57
C TYR A 30 4.55 -15.89 25.27
N ALA A 31 4.13 -15.56 24.06
CA ALA A 31 2.78 -15.80 23.58
C ALA A 31 2.78 -16.89 22.50
N GLN A 32 1.78 -17.77 22.53
CA GLN A 32 1.62 -18.84 21.54
C GLN A 32 0.15 -18.98 21.14
N TYR A 33 -0.10 -19.18 19.85
CA TYR A 33 -1.39 -19.59 19.31
C TYR A 33 -1.17 -20.53 18.13
N GLY A 34 -1.71 -21.75 18.21
CA GLY A 34 -1.36 -22.80 17.25
C GLY A 34 0.14 -23.11 17.27
N GLY A 35 0.79 -23.10 16.10
CA GLY A 35 2.24 -23.23 16.00
C GLY A 35 2.98 -21.88 15.90
N THR A 36 2.26 -20.76 15.95
CA THR A 36 2.84 -19.41 15.92
C THR A 36 3.18 -18.92 17.33
N ALA A 37 4.36 -18.31 17.50
CA ALA A 37 4.84 -17.83 18.79
C ALA A 37 5.60 -16.49 18.70
N ILE A 38 5.33 -15.61 19.66
CA ILE A 38 5.94 -14.30 19.82
C ILE A 38 6.61 -14.20 21.19
N ILE A 39 7.83 -13.64 21.25
CA ILE A 39 8.44 -13.16 22.48
C ILE A 39 8.35 -11.65 22.48
N ALA A 40 7.58 -11.07 23.40
CA ALA A 40 7.46 -9.62 23.54
C ALA A 40 8.14 -9.15 24.84
N THR A 41 9.01 -8.16 24.71
CA THR A 41 9.67 -7.51 25.85
C THR A 41 9.37 -6.01 25.88
N ILE A 42 9.34 -5.44 27.08
CA ILE A 42 9.33 -3.99 27.30
C ILE A 42 10.47 -3.62 28.25
N CYS A 43 11.18 -2.56 27.91
CA CYS A 43 12.19 -1.92 28.76
C CYS A 43 11.90 -0.42 28.92
N ALA A 44 12.22 0.12 30.10
CA ALA A 44 12.23 1.55 30.37
C ALA A 44 13.66 2.03 30.69
N SER A 45 14.02 3.25 30.30
CA SER A 45 15.27 3.89 30.73
C SER A 45 15.29 4.10 32.24
N SER A 46 16.48 4.07 32.85
CA SER A 46 16.65 4.41 34.27
C SER A 46 16.40 5.89 34.55
N GLU A 47 16.79 6.75 33.62
CA GLU A 47 16.69 8.21 33.73
C GLU A 47 15.30 8.72 33.34
N VAL A 48 14.77 9.64 34.15
CA VAL A 48 13.56 10.41 33.88
C VAL A 48 13.98 11.68 33.12
N LYS A 49 13.37 11.90 31.96
CA LYS A 49 13.49 13.12 31.16
C LYS A 49 12.27 13.99 31.42
N GLU A 50 12.51 15.14 32.05
CA GLU A 50 11.45 16.10 32.38
C GLU A 50 11.09 16.99 31.19
N GLY A 51 9.81 17.38 31.12
CA GLY A 51 9.31 18.31 30.12
C GLY A 51 9.28 17.77 28.69
N LEU A 52 9.02 16.48 28.52
CA LEU A 52 8.61 15.90 27.25
C LEU A 52 7.12 16.20 27.00
N ASP A 53 6.80 16.67 25.81
CA ASP A 53 5.45 16.90 25.29
C ASP A 53 4.84 15.63 24.64
N PHE A 54 5.58 14.52 24.63
CA PHE A 54 5.16 13.23 24.07
C PHE A 54 5.68 12.05 24.90
N VAL A 55 5.05 10.89 24.73
CA VAL A 55 5.56 9.61 25.27
C VAL A 55 6.67 9.07 24.35
N PRO A 56 7.93 8.96 24.81
CA PRO A 56 9.04 8.47 23.99
C PRO A 56 9.05 6.92 23.91
N VAL A 57 7.97 6.35 23.37
CA VAL A 57 7.87 4.91 23.11
C VAL A 57 8.29 4.56 21.68
N THR A 58 9.13 3.54 21.57
CA THR A 58 9.54 2.90 20.31
C THR A 58 9.05 1.46 20.29
N VAL A 59 8.50 1.03 19.16
CA VAL A 59 8.08 -0.35 18.93
C VAL A 59 8.82 -0.87 17.70
N ASP A 60 9.50 -2.00 17.88
CA ASP A 60 10.30 -2.66 16.85
C ASP A 60 9.89 -4.14 16.76
N TYR A 61 8.88 -4.43 15.94
CA TYR A 61 8.50 -5.81 15.62
C TYR A 61 9.51 -6.43 14.67
N ASN A 62 9.91 -7.67 14.95
CA ASN A 62 10.94 -8.38 14.19
C ASN A 62 10.47 -9.78 13.78
N GLU A 63 10.68 -10.13 12.53
CA GLU A 63 10.46 -11.48 11.99
C GLU A 63 11.79 -12.20 11.79
N LYS A 64 11.94 -13.37 12.42
CA LYS A 64 13.13 -14.20 12.24
C LYS A 64 12.85 -15.28 11.21
N PHE A 65 13.74 -15.45 10.23
CA PHE A 65 13.53 -16.45 9.18
C PHE A 65 13.52 -17.88 9.72
N TYR A 66 14.25 -18.12 10.81
CA TYR A 66 14.19 -19.40 11.51
C TYR A 66 12.79 -19.72 12.06
N ALA A 67 11.93 -18.72 12.28
CA ALA A 67 10.55 -18.94 12.73
C ALA A 67 9.77 -19.80 11.73
N ALA A 68 10.11 -19.70 10.45
CA ALA A 68 9.56 -20.52 9.36
C ALA A 68 10.52 -21.63 8.90
N GLY A 69 11.62 -21.88 9.63
CA GLY A 69 12.67 -22.82 9.21
C GLY A 69 13.40 -22.42 7.93
N LYS A 70 13.40 -21.13 7.57
CA LYS A 70 13.98 -20.59 6.33
C LYS A 70 15.34 -19.94 6.58
N ILE A 71 16.19 -19.90 5.55
CA ILE A 71 17.40 -19.07 5.50
C ILE A 71 17.10 -17.86 4.60
N PRO A 72 17.47 -16.61 4.98
CA PRO A 72 17.21 -15.43 4.16
C PRO A 72 17.71 -15.55 2.70
N GLY A 73 16.90 -15.09 1.75
CA GLY A 73 17.16 -15.20 0.31
C GLY A 73 18.26 -14.29 -0.20
N GLY A 74 18.50 -13.14 0.46
CA GLY A 74 19.50 -12.13 0.07
C GLY A 74 20.95 -12.64 0.01
N PHE A 75 21.84 -11.82 -0.55
CA PHE A 75 23.29 -12.11 -0.60
C PHE A 75 23.88 -12.34 0.80
N VAL A 76 23.47 -11.52 1.76
CA VAL A 76 23.80 -11.70 3.17
C VAL A 76 22.75 -12.61 3.80
N LYS A 77 23.17 -13.76 4.32
CA LYS A 77 22.29 -14.75 4.97
C LYS A 77 21.94 -14.37 6.40
N ARG A 78 21.46 -13.14 6.59
CA ARG A 78 21.11 -12.54 7.88
C ARG A 78 19.99 -11.50 7.68
N GLU A 79 19.09 -11.41 8.64
CA GLU A 79 18.08 -10.34 8.68
C GLU A 79 18.75 -8.97 8.79
N GLY A 80 18.34 -8.05 7.90
CA GLY A 80 18.93 -6.72 7.75
C GLY A 80 18.02 -5.62 8.28
N ARG A 81 17.76 -4.60 7.44
CA ARG A 81 16.81 -3.53 7.75
C ARG A 81 15.39 -4.10 7.92
N PRO A 82 14.54 -3.49 8.77
CA PRO A 82 13.14 -3.86 8.87
C PRO A 82 12.46 -3.77 7.51
N LYS A 83 11.64 -4.77 7.19
CA LYS A 83 10.80 -4.79 6.00
C LYS A 83 9.53 -3.98 6.22
N ASP A 84 8.82 -3.64 5.14
CA ASP A 84 7.58 -2.89 5.20
C ASP A 84 6.55 -3.55 6.13
N LYS A 85 6.42 -4.88 6.05
CA LYS A 85 5.53 -5.64 6.95
C LYS A 85 5.91 -5.49 8.41
N GLU A 86 7.19 -5.57 8.75
CA GLU A 86 7.67 -5.40 10.13
C GLU A 86 7.38 -3.99 10.66
N ILE A 87 7.54 -2.98 9.80
CA ILE A 87 7.22 -1.58 10.11
C ILE A 87 5.71 -1.40 10.28
N LEU A 88 4.88 -2.02 9.44
CA LEU A 88 3.42 -1.95 9.53
C LEU A 88 2.90 -2.61 10.82
N VAL A 89 3.43 -3.79 11.19
CA VAL A 89 3.07 -4.45 12.45
C VAL A 89 3.56 -3.64 13.66
N SER A 90 4.76 -3.05 13.59
CA SER A 90 5.24 -2.13 14.64
C SER A 90 4.26 -0.98 14.86
N ARG A 91 3.74 -0.39 13.77
CA ARG A 91 2.72 0.66 13.85
C ARG A 91 1.38 0.15 14.37
N LEU A 92 0.99 -1.07 14.00
CA LEU A 92 -0.23 -1.73 14.47
C LEU A 92 -0.24 -1.91 15.99
N ILE A 93 0.94 -2.15 16.58
CA ILE A 93 1.14 -2.27 18.04
C ILE A 93 1.23 -0.88 18.70
N ASP A 94 1.99 0.04 18.11
CA ASP A 94 2.23 1.38 18.65
C ASP A 94 0.95 2.22 18.76
N ARG A 95 0.18 2.32 17.67
CA ARG A 95 -1.02 3.18 17.57
C ARG A 95 -2.02 2.98 18.72
N PRO A 96 -2.49 1.75 19.04
CA PRO A 96 -3.47 1.57 20.11
C PRO A 96 -2.88 1.65 21.52
N MET A 97 -1.56 1.50 21.69
CA MET A 97 -0.90 1.51 23.01
C MET A 97 -0.40 2.89 23.43
N ARG A 98 0.10 3.69 22.48
CA ARG A 98 0.72 5.00 22.76
C ARG A 98 -0.15 5.94 23.60
N PRO A 99 -1.47 6.11 23.32
CA PRO A 99 -2.33 6.99 24.11
C PRO A 99 -2.55 6.53 25.56
N LEU A 100 -2.23 5.28 25.89
CA LEU A 100 -2.47 4.69 27.21
C LEU A 100 -1.25 4.76 28.13
N PHE A 101 -0.11 5.25 27.64
CA PHE A 101 1.03 5.57 28.49
C PHE A 101 0.86 6.94 29.12
N GLU A 102 1.30 7.07 30.37
CA GLU A 102 1.32 8.35 31.07
C GLU A 102 2.43 9.25 30.53
N PRO A 103 2.14 10.42 29.93
CA PRO A 103 3.17 11.36 29.48
C PRO A 103 4.10 11.79 30.61
N SER A 104 3.55 11.93 31.82
CA SER A 104 4.29 12.26 33.05
C SER A 104 5.22 11.13 33.54
N PHE A 105 5.21 9.94 32.93
CA PHE A 105 6.18 8.91 33.27
C PHE A 105 7.61 9.29 32.89
N GLY A 106 7.77 10.08 31.82
CA GLY A 106 9.04 10.74 31.47
C GLY A 106 10.22 9.82 31.14
N ARG A 107 10.02 8.51 30.92
CA ARG A 107 11.10 7.57 30.58
C ARG A 107 10.99 7.09 29.14
N GLU A 108 12.13 6.84 28.50
CA GLU A 108 12.17 6.19 27.19
C GLU A 108 11.69 4.75 27.33
N LEU A 109 10.81 4.33 26.42
CA LEU A 109 10.20 3.01 26.42
C LEU A 109 10.53 2.28 25.11
N GLN A 110 10.90 1.01 25.19
CA GLN A 110 11.12 0.19 24.01
C GLN A 110 10.39 -1.15 24.11
N ILE A 111 9.45 -1.38 23.20
CA ILE A 111 8.71 -2.63 23.04
C ILE A 111 9.32 -3.41 21.87
N VAL A 112 9.77 -4.64 22.12
CA VAL A 112 10.40 -5.49 21.09
C VAL A 112 9.67 -6.84 21.01
N PRO A 113 8.61 -6.94 20.20
CA PRO A 113 7.99 -8.21 19.86
C PRO A 113 8.78 -8.92 18.75
N THR A 114 9.21 -10.14 19.00
CA THR A 114 9.96 -10.97 18.06
C THR A 114 9.15 -12.22 17.72
N CYS A 115 8.87 -12.42 16.44
CA CYS A 115 8.28 -13.65 15.93
C CYS A 115 9.34 -14.75 15.85
N VAL A 116 9.15 -15.80 16.63
CA VAL A 116 10.13 -16.89 16.82
C VAL A 116 9.65 -18.24 16.31
N SER A 117 8.37 -18.39 16.01
CA SER A 117 7.78 -19.57 15.35
C SER A 117 6.56 -19.14 14.55
N VAL A 118 6.34 -19.72 13.37
CA VAL A 118 5.11 -19.58 12.57
C VAL A 118 4.64 -20.92 12.06
N ASP A 119 3.33 -21.12 11.99
CA ASP A 119 2.72 -22.35 11.47
C ASP A 119 2.31 -22.29 9.99
N GLY A 120 2.45 -21.13 9.35
CA GLY A 120 2.01 -20.91 7.96
C GLY A 120 0.48 -20.88 7.80
N VAL A 121 -0.28 -20.86 8.89
CA VAL A 121 -1.76 -20.85 8.89
C VAL A 121 -2.28 -19.56 9.50
N ASN A 122 -1.72 -19.15 10.64
CA ASN A 122 -2.18 -18.03 11.45
C ASN A 122 -1.22 -16.82 11.33
N PRO A 123 -1.73 -15.63 10.95
CA PRO A 123 -0.94 -14.40 10.97
C PRO A 123 -0.38 -14.07 12.37
N PRO A 124 0.91 -13.71 12.50
CA PRO A 124 1.54 -13.45 13.80
C PRO A 124 1.22 -12.06 14.39
N ASP A 125 0.68 -11.14 13.59
CA ASP A 125 0.52 -9.73 13.94
C ASP A 125 -0.44 -9.49 15.12
N ILE A 126 -1.60 -10.16 15.14
CA ILE A 126 -2.57 -10.06 16.24
C ILE A 126 -1.97 -10.62 17.54
N LEU A 127 -1.28 -11.76 17.45
CA LEU A 127 -0.60 -12.35 18.61
C LEU A 127 0.50 -11.40 19.13
N ALA A 128 1.19 -10.69 18.24
CA ALA A 128 2.20 -9.70 18.62
C ALA A 128 1.59 -8.51 19.38
N VAL A 129 0.42 -8.00 18.95
CA VAL A 129 -0.33 -6.95 19.70
C VAL A 129 -0.66 -7.42 21.11
N ILE A 130 -1.24 -8.61 21.25
CA ILE A 130 -1.62 -9.18 22.56
C ILE A 130 -0.39 -9.41 23.44
N ALA A 131 0.69 -9.96 22.87
CA ALA A 131 1.93 -10.23 23.60
C ALA A 131 2.60 -8.95 24.09
N SER A 132 2.69 -7.92 23.24
CA SER A 132 3.24 -6.62 23.59
C SER A 132 2.45 -5.94 24.69
N SER A 133 1.12 -5.92 24.59
CA SER A 133 0.27 -5.37 25.63
C SER A 133 0.41 -6.15 26.95
N ALA A 134 0.45 -7.49 26.89
CA ALA A 134 0.62 -8.32 28.07
C ALA A 134 1.97 -8.03 28.77
N ALA A 135 3.06 -7.89 28.00
CA ALA A 135 4.38 -7.56 28.52
C ALA A 135 4.41 -6.21 29.25
N VAL A 136 3.76 -5.18 28.68
CA VAL A 136 3.62 -3.88 29.35
C VAL A 136 2.74 -3.97 30.58
N THR A 137 1.64 -4.70 30.51
CA THR A 137 0.67 -4.83 31.60
C THR A 137 1.30 -5.46 32.86
N ILE A 138 2.11 -6.51 32.70
CA ILE A 138 2.82 -7.16 33.83
C ILE A 138 4.05 -6.39 34.31
N SER A 139 4.53 -5.41 33.55
CA SER A 139 5.72 -4.64 33.90
C SER A 139 5.46 -3.67 35.06
N ASP A 140 6.52 -3.01 35.50
CA ASP A 140 6.51 -1.90 36.47
C ASP A 140 6.22 -0.54 35.81
N ILE A 141 5.85 -0.48 34.52
CA ILE A 141 5.56 0.78 33.82
C ILE A 141 4.08 1.17 33.99
N PRO A 142 3.77 2.43 34.36
CA PRO A 142 2.41 2.98 34.35
C PRO A 142 1.78 2.93 32.96
N PHE A 143 0.63 2.27 32.86
CA PHE A 143 -0.05 2.00 31.60
C PHE A 143 -1.54 1.77 31.85
N HIS A 144 -2.40 2.47 31.10
CA HIS A 144 -3.88 2.43 31.19
C HIS A 144 -4.52 1.37 30.29
N GLY A 145 -3.78 0.31 29.96
CA GLY A 145 -4.33 -0.84 29.26
C GLY A 145 -4.95 -1.89 30.21
N PRO A 146 -5.02 -3.18 29.80
CA PRO A 146 -4.45 -3.75 28.59
C PRO A 146 -5.19 -3.36 27.29
N VAL A 147 -4.51 -3.59 26.17
CA VAL A 147 -5.06 -3.57 24.81
C VAL A 147 -5.08 -4.97 24.24
N ALA A 148 -6.08 -5.28 23.43
CA ALA A 148 -6.06 -6.46 22.59
C ALA A 148 -6.42 -6.10 21.13
N GLY A 149 -5.86 -6.86 20.20
CA GLY A 149 -6.19 -6.79 18.78
C GLY A 149 -7.00 -8.01 18.34
N VAL A 150 -7.77 -7.85 17.27
CA VAL A 150 -8.45 -8.93 16.57
C VAL A 150 -8.52 -8.61 15.08
N ARG A 151 -8.31 -9.62 14.25
CA ARG A 151 -8.54 -9.53 12.82
C ARG A 151 -9.93 -10.06 12.50
N VAL A 152 -10.73 -9.29 11.78
CA VAL A 152 -12.09 -9.65 11.38
C VAL A 152 -12.17 -9.64 9.87
N ILE A 153 -12.66 -10.74 9.29
CA ILE A 153 -13.03 -10.76 7.87
C ILE A 153 -14.54 -10.93 7.71
N TYR A 154 -15.02 -10.51 6.55
CA TYR A 154 -16.36 -10.86 6.05
C TYR A 154 -16.22 -11.67 4.77
N ILE A 155 -16.78 -12.87 4.76
CA ILE A 155 -16.72 -13.81 3.63
C ILE A 155 -18.03 -14.60 3.55
N ASN A 156 -18.63 -14.71 2.37
CA ASN A 156 -19.85 -15.48 2.13
C ASN A 156 -21.03 -15.16 3.08
N GLY A 157 -21.16 -13.93 3.56
CA GLY A 157 -22.25 -13.53 4.47
C GLY A 157 -21.91 -13.64 5.96
N GLU A 158 -20.71 -14.10 6.31
CA GLU A 158 -20.33 -14.41 7.70
C GLU A 158 -19.09 -13.62 8.14
N TYR A 159 -19.05 -13.27 9.43
CA TYR A 159 -17.89 -12.69 10.07
C TYR A 159 -17.02 -13.77 10.72
N ILE A 160 -15.73 -13.76 10.43
CA ILE A 160 -14.75 -14.69 11.02
C ILE A 160 -13.69 -13.89 11.78
N LEU A 161 -13.44 -14.27 13.03
CA LEU A 161 -12.41 -13.69 13.89
C LEU A 161 -11.11 -14.49 13.78
N ASN A 162 -9.98 -13.78 13.71
CA ASN A 162 -8.63 -14.30 13.51
C ASN A 162 -8.56 -15.40 12.42
N PRO A 163 -8.94 -15.04 11.17
CA PRO A 163 -8.94 -15.96 10.04
C PRO A 163 -7.53 -16.40 9.64
N THR A 164 -7.47 -17.52 8.92
CA THR A 164 -6.23 -18.02 8.29
C THR A 164 -5.86 -17.21 7.05
N TYR A 165 -4.63 -17.36 6.54
CA TYR A 165 -4.19 -16.72 5.28
C TYR A 165 -5.16 -17.02 4.11
N ASP A 166 -5.55 -18.27 3.93
CA ASP A 166 -6.48 -18.70 2.86
C ASP A 166 -7.86 -18.04 2.95
N GLN A 167 -8.34 -17.80 4.18
CA GLN A 167 -9.62 -17.14 4.42
C GLN A 167 -9.52 -15.64 4.14
N ILE A 168 -8.40 -15.01 4.49
CA ILE A 168 -8.13 -13.58 4.25
C ILE A 168 -8.13 -13.28 2.74
N GLU A 169 -7.44 -14.08 1.93
CA GLU A 169 -7.33 -13.86 0.49
C GLU A 169 -8.71 -13.81 -0.22
N LYS A 170 -9.63 -14.66 0.26
CA LYS A 170 -10.98 -14.81 -0.29
C LYS A 170 -12.00 -13.83 0.29
N ALA A 171 -11.63 -13.07 1.32
CA ALA A 171 -12.54 -12.19 2.01
C ALA A 171 -13.01 -11.00 1.14
N GLN A 172 -14.22 -10.53 1.45
CA GLN A 172 -14.76 -9.25 0.95
C GLN A 172 -14.28 -8.08 1.81
N LEU A 173 -14.23 -8.24 3.14
CA LEU A 173 -13.70 -7.25 4.08
C LEU A 173 -12.60 -7.91 4.91
N GLU A 174 -11.53 -7.18 5.18
CA GLU A 174 -10.48 -7.55 6.14
C GLU A 174 -10.12 -6.30 6.95
N ILE A 175 -10.40 -6.34 8.25
CA ILE A 175 -10.01 -5.27 9.18
C ILE A 175 -9.29 -5.85 10.38
N VAL A 176 -8.37 -5.07 10.93
CA VAL A 176 -7.81 -5.26 12.27
C VAL A 176 -8.40 -4.20 13.18
N VAL A 177 -8.91 -4.62 14.31
CA VAL A 177 -9.49 -3.78 15.35
C VAL A 177 -8.67 -3.98 16.61
N ALA A 178 -8.26 -2.89 17.25
CA ALA A 178 -7.60 -2.92 18.55
C ALA A 178 -8.33 -1.99 19.53
N GLY A 179 -8.32 -2.35 20.80
CA GLY A 179 -9.01 -1.60 21.84
C GLY A 179 -8.74 -2.10 23.24
N THR A 180 -9.32 -1.40 24.21
CA THR A 180 -9.40 -1.82 25.61
C THR A 180 -10.75 -2.51 25.87
N LYS A 181 -11.01 -2.91 27.11
CA LYS A 181 -12.33 -3.41 27.52
C LYS A 181 -13.46 -2.37 27.36
N ASP A 182 -13.12 -1.09 27.31
CA ASP A 182 -14.06 0.04 27.33
C ASP A 182 -14.35 0.61 25.93
N GLY A 183 -13.56 0.24 24.91
CA GLY A 183 -13.80 0.69 23.54
C GLY A 183 -12.62 0.47 22.60
N PHE A 184 -12.86 0.76 21.32
CA PHE A 184 -11.84 0.70 20.28
C PHE A 184 -10.87 1.88 20.41
N THR A 185 -9.59 1.62 20.12
CA THR A 185 -8.55 2.64 20.03
C THR A 185 -8.03 2.78 18.59
N MET A 186 -8.11 1.71 17.80
CA MET A 186 -7.61 1.71 16.43
C MET A 186 -8.37 0.71 15.56
N VAL A 187 -8.60 1.11 14.30
CA VAL A 187 -9.04 0.20 13.23
C VAL A 187 -8.17 0.44 11.99
N GLU A 188 -7.84 -0.63 11.28
CA GLU A 188 -7.17 -0.54 9.99
C GLU A 188 -7.58 -1.71 9.10
N GLY A 189 -7.88 -1.46 7.83
CA GLY A 189 -8.19 -2.54 6.90
C GLY A 189 -8.62 -2.07 5.52
N GLY A 190 -9.19 -3.00 4.76
CA GLY A 190 -9.63 -2.78 3.39
C GLY A 190 -10.70 -3.78 2.97
N ALA A 191 -11.27 -3.54 1.80
CA ALA A 191 -12.38 -4.34 1.29
C ALA A 191 -12.48 -4.33 -0.24
N LYS A 192 -13.18 -5.33 -0.77
CA LYS A 192 -13.66 -5.41 -2.14
C LYS A 192 -15.09 -4.84 -2.19
N GLU A 193 -15.21 -3.52 -2.00
CA GLU A 193 -16.48 -2.77 -1.96
C GLU A 193 -17.45 -3.29 -0.86
N ALA A 194 -17.03 -3.23 0.40
CA ALA A 194 -17.92 -3.56 1.53
C ALA A 194 -18.84 -2.37 1.85
N THR A 195 -20.10 -2.65 2.25
CA THR A 195 -21.00 -1.58 2.68
C THR A 195 -20.62 -1.04 4.06
N GLU A 196 -21.09 0.16 4.39
CA GLU A 196 -20.91 0.74 5.72
C GLU A 196 -21.53 -0.17 6.83
N ASP A 197 -22.64 -0.87 6.56
CA ASP A 197 -23.25 -1.81 7.51
C ASP A 197 -22.38 -3.04 7.75
N VAL A 198 -21.72 -3.58 6.72
CA VAL A 198 -20.78 -4.71 6.87
C VAL A 198 -19.57 -4.29 7.70
N MET A 199 -19.08 -3.06 7.53
CA MET A 199 -18.03 -2.50 8.37
C MET A 199 -18.47 -2.40 9.84
N LEU A 200 -19.66 -1.85 10.11
CA LEU A 200 -20.18 -1.72 11.47
C LEU A 200 -20.37 -3.07 12.16
N GLY A 201 -20.91 -4.06 11.45
CA GLY A 201 -21.07 -5.42 11.99
C GLY A 201 -19.73 -6.10 12.31
N ALA A 202 -18.67 -5.82 11.54
CA ALA A 202 -17.33 -6.32 11.86
C ALA A 202 -16.78 -5.70 13.16
N LEU A 203 -17.03 -4.41 13.40
CA LEU A 203 -16.64 -3.73 14.64
C LEU A 203 -17.39 -4.31 15.84
N GLU A 204 -18.69 -4.55 15.73
CA GLU A 204 -19.49 -5.17 16.79
C GLU A 204 -18.95 -6.56 17.17
N LYS A 205 -18.57 -7.38 16.19
CA LYS A 205 -17.99 -8.71 16.42
C LYS A 205 -16.62 -8.66 17.08
N ALA A 206 -15.83 -7.61 16.85
CA ALA A 206 -14.52 -7.45 17.45
C ALA A 206 -14.56 -7.21 18.97
N GLN A 207 -15.59 -6.52 19.47
CA GLN A 207 -15.61 -6.00 20.85
C GLN A 207 -15.57 -7.10 21.92
N GLU A 208 -16.29 -8.20 21.72
CA GLU A 208 -16.33 -9.30 22.69
C GLU A 208 -14.96 -9.97 22.82
N PHE A 209 -14.32 -10.26 21.70
CA PHE A 209 -12.99 -10.88 21.69
C PHE A 209 -11.93 -10.00 22.35
N ILE A 210 -11.93 -8.69 22.05
CA ILE A 210 -10.99 -7.73 22.63
C ILE A 210 -11.10 -7.73 24.16
N ARG A 211 -12.33 -7.67 24.67
CA ARG A 211 -12.61 -7.70 26.12
C ARG A 211 -12.11 -9.00 26.77
N ASP A 212 -12.37 -10.14 26.15
CA ASP A 212 -11.90 -11.44 26.63
C ASP A 212 -10.37 -11.54 26.71
N MET A 213 -9.68 -11.00 25.70
CA MET A 213 -8.22 -10.96 25.68
C MET A 213 -7.63 -9.94 26.66
N CYS A 214 -8.32 -8.84 26.94
CA CYS A 214 -7.93 -7.91 28.00
C CYS A 214 -8.03 -8.59 29.37
N VAL A 215 -9.12 -9.32 29.64
CA VAL A 215 -9.29 -10.09 30.89
C VAL A 215 -8.17 -11.12 31.06
N LEU A 216 -7.80 -11.84 30.01
CA LEU A 216 -6.69 -12.81 30.04
C LEU A 216 -5.36 -12.13 30.45
N GLN A 217 -5.09 -10.92 29.96
CA GLN A 217 -3.90 -10.16 30.34
C GLN A 217 -3.94 -9.69 31.80
N GLU A 218 -5.11 -9.23 32.27
CA GLU A 218 -5.33 -8.88 33.68
C GLU A 218 -5.15 -10.10 34.60
N GLU A 219 -5.56 -11.30 34.17
CA GLU A 219 -5.31 -12.55 34.90
C GLU A 219 -3.81 -12.83 35.03
N LEU A 220 -3.03 -12.67 33.95
CA LEU A 220 -1.57 -12.81 34.02
C LEU A 220 -0.94 -11.75 34.94
N GLN A 221 -1.45 -10.51 34.90
CA GLN A 221 -1.00 -9.43 35.78
C GLN A 221 -1.23 -9.76 37.26
N LYS A 222 -2.36 -10.39 37.62
CA LYS A 222 -2.60 -10.83 39.01
C LYS A 222 -1.58 -11.88 39.48
N LEU A 223 -1.05 -12.71 38.57
CA LEU A 223 -0.09 -13.76 38.88
C LEU A 223 1.37 -13.28 38.89
N ALA A 224 1.71 -12.29 38.07
CA ALA A 224 3.09 -11.94 37.76
C ALA A 224 3.38 -10.43 37.63
N GLY A 225 2.40 -9.57 37.89
CA GLY A 225 2.52 -8.12 37.77
C GLY A 225 3.52 -7.53 38.77
N LYS A 226 4.33 -6.58 38.31
CA LYS A 226 5.22 -5.79 39.16
C LYS A 226 4.52 -4.54 39.69
N GLU A 227 4.99 -4.04 40.83
CA GLU A 227 4.59 -2.74 41.35
C GLU A 227 4.95 -1.63 40.35
N LYS A 228 4.03 -0.70 40.13
CA LYS A 228 4.23 0.38 39.16
C LYS A 228 5.21 1.41 39.71
N LEU A 229 6.18 1.80 38.89
CA LEU A 229 7.09 2.89 39.17
C LEU A 229 6.32 4.21 39.28
N PRO A 230 6.77 5.14 40.15
CA PRO A 230 6.14 6.44 40.29
C PRO A 230 6.29 7.26 39.00
N LEU A 231 5.32 8.14 38.79
CA LEU A 231 5.38 9.20 37.77
C LEU A 231 6.46 10.23 38.14
N ALA A 232 6.94 10.98 37.14
CA ALA A 232 7.84 12.09 37.40
C ALA A 232 7.13 13.14 38.29
N PRO A 233 7.80 13.66 39.33
CA PRO A 233 7.22 14.69 40.18
C PRO A 233 7.13 16.01 39.41
N LEU A 234 5.97 16.32 38.83
CA LEU A 234 5.69 17.61 38.20
C LEU A 234 4.67 18.38 39.04
N ASN A 235 5.15 19.17 40.00
CA ASN A 235 4.31 20.01 40.87
C ASN A 235 4.52 21.52 40.66
N ILE A 236 5.18 21.93 39.56
CA ILE A 236 5.42 23.33 39.26
C ILE A 236 4.26 23.87 38.42
N LYS A 237 3.63 24.96 38.86
CA LYS A 237 2.53 25.65 38.17
C LYS A 237 3.06 26.89 37.46
N LEU A 238 2.31 27.34 36.45
CA LEU A 238 2.61 28.60 35.76
C LEU A 238 2.26 29.76 36.68
N ASP A 239 3.22 30.63 36.93
CA ASP A 239 2.99 31.85 37.68
C ASP A 239 2.10 32.80 36.87
N ASN A 240 1.15 33.44 37.54
CA ASN A 240 0.20 34.39 36.93
C ASN A 240 -0.67 33.81 35.79
N GLU A 241 -0.91 32.49 35.78
CA GLU A 241 -1.67 31.79 34.73
C GLU A 241 -3.00 32.47 34.36
N GLU A 242 -3.81 32.89 35.34
CA GLU A 242 -5.08 33.56 35.09
C GLU A 242 -4.92 34.92 34.41
N ALA A 243 -3.89 35.70 34.78
CA ALA A 243 -3.61 36.99 34.17
C ALA A 243 -3.19 36.82 32.71
N ILE A 244 -2.31 35.85 32.43
CA ILE A 244 -1.90 35.49 31.07
C ILE A 244 -3.10 35.06 30.23
N LYS A 245 -3.99 34.21 30.77
CA LYS A 245 -5.22 33.77 30.10
C LYS A 245 -6.11 34.95 29.69
N ASN A 246 -6.34 35.88 30.62
CA ASN A 246 -7.21 37.04 30.37
C ASN A 246 -6.65 37.97 29.28
N GLU A 247 -5.33 38.10 29.18
CA GLU A 247 -4.67 38.85 28.10
C GLU A 247 -4.68 38.10 26.76
N ALA A 248 -4.34 36.81 26.78
CA ALA A 248 -4.11 36.01 25.59
C ALA A 248 -5.40 35.61 24.86
N ILE A 249 -6.47 35.25 25.58
CA ILE A 249 -7.70 34.69 24.99
C ILE A 249 -8.32 35.60 23.93
N PRO A 250 -8.54 36.92 24.15
CA PRO A 250 -9.13 37.79 23.14
C PRO A 250 -8.28 37.90 21.87
N LEU A 251 -6.96 37.95 22.02
CA LEU A 251 -6.01 38.04 20.90
C LEU A 251 -5.93 36.72 20.12
N MET A 252 -5.90 35.59 20.83
CA MET A 252 -5.92 34.25 20.26
C MET A 252 -7.22 33.98 19.51
N GLN A 253 -8.35 34.50 19.98
CA GLN A 253 -9.64 34.33 19.31
C GLN A 253 -9.69 34.99 17.93
N GLU A 254 -8.95 36.07 17.70
CA GLU A 254 -8.79 36.65 16.36
C GLU A 254 -7.78 35.85 15.53
N ALA A 255 -6.60 35.57 16.09
CA ALA A 255 -5.50 34.91 15.41
C ALA A 255 -5.84 33.48 14.93
N CYS A 256 -6.50 32.69 15.78
CA CYS A 256 -6.84 31.30 15.47
C CYS A 256 -7.82 31.16 14.32
N PHE A 257 -8.61 32.19 13.97
CA PHE A 257 -9.66 32.09 12.94
C PHE A 257 -9.31 32.83 11.64
N LEU A 258 -8.03 33.19 11.47
CA LEU A 258 -7.55 33.71 10.19
C LEU A 258 -7.59 32.63 9.09
N LYS A 259 -7.76 33.07 7.85
CA LYS A 259 -7.75 32.16 6.69
C LYS A 259 -6.31 31.85 6.26
N GLY A 260 -6.06 30.58 5.92
CA GLY A 260 -4.78 30.06 5.47
C GLY A 260 -3.89 29.57 6.62
N LYS A 261 -3.29 28.38 6.46
CA LYS A 261 -2.48 27.73 7.52
C LYS A 261 -1.33 28.60 8.00
N MET A 262 -0.55 29.13 7.06
CA MET A 262 0.65 29.91 7.36
C MET A 262 0.29 31.24 8.02
N ALA A 263 -0.74 31.93 7.54
CA ALA A 263 -1.20 33.19 8.12
C ALA A 263 -1.67 33.01 9.57
N ARG A 264 -2.43 31.94 9.86
CA ARG A 264 -2.80 31.57 11.24
C ARG A 264 -1.59 31.29 12.10
N SER A 265 -0.68 30.44 11.63
CA SER A 265 0.51 30.06 12.40
C SER A 265 1.37 31.27 12.74
N SER A 266 1.56 32.18 11.80
CA SER A 266 2.25 33.45 12.03
C SER A 266 1.53 34.33 13.06
N ALA A 267 0.21 34.52 12.93
CA ALA A 267 -0.55 35.36 13.86
C ALA A 267 -0.56 34.79 15.29
N VAL A 268 -0.74 33.47 15.45
CA VAL A 268 -0.65 32.80 16.76
C VAL A 268 0.73 33.02 17.38
N LYS A 269 1.81 32.89 16.58
CA LYS A 269 3.18 33.14 17.03
C LYS A 269 3.40 34.59 17.44
N GLU A 270 2.85 35.55 16.72
CA GLU A 270 2.91 36.98 17.04
C GLU A 270 2.18 37.30 18.35
N VAL A 271 0.97 36.77 18.55
CA VAL A 271 0.24 36.92 19.81
C VAL A 271 1.03 36.32 20.97
N LYS A 272 1.56 35.11 20.79
CA LYS A 272 2.39 34.45 21.81
C LYS A 272 3.63 35.26 22.17
N ALA A 273 4.34 35.79 21.19
CA ALA A 273 5.50 36.65 21.42
C ALA A 273 5.14 37.96 22.13
N LYS A 274 4.01 38.56 21.78
CA LYS A 274 3.51 39.80 22.43
C LYS A 274 3.20 39.57 23.90
N VAL A 275 2.45 38.51 24.24
CA VAL A 275 2.13 38.19 25.63
C VAL A 275 3.40 37.77 26.39
N ALA A 276 4.30 37.00 25.76
CA ALA A 276 5.57 36.64 26.38
C ALA A 276 6.42 37.86 26.76
N ALA A 277 6.40 38.93 25.95
CA ALA A 277 7.13 40.17 26.25
C ALA A 277 6.61 40.87 27.52
N ASN A 278 5.30 40.80 27.80
CA ASN A 278 4.71 41.36 29.03
C ASN A 278 5.05 40.55 30.28
N HIS A 279 5.57 39.33 30.10
CA HIS A 279 5.92 38.38 31.16
C HIS A 279 7.39 37.95 31.06
N ALA A 280 8.27 38.78 30.47
CA ALA A 280 9.64 38.36 30.13
C ALA A 280 10.45 37.86 31.35
N GLU A 281 10.35 38.53 32.51
CA GLU A 281 11.11 38.19 33.72
C GLU A 281 10.81 36.78 34.23
N GLN A 282 9.53 36.36 34.27
CA GLN A 282 9.18 35.01 34.72
C GLN A 282 9.53 33.92 33.70
N LEU A 283 9.61 34.28 32.40
CA LEU A 283 9.90 33.34 31.31
C LEU A 283 11.39 33.12 31.07
N GLU A 284 12.28 33.76 31.86
CA GLU A 284 13.70 33.39 31.91
C GLU A 284 13.91 31.99 32.51
N ASP A 285 12.98 31.53 33.35
CA ASP A 285 12.93 30.14 33.83
C ASP A 285 12.41 29.21 32.71
N GLU A 286 13.21 28.22 32.32
CA GLU A 286 12.84 27.27 31.26
C GLU A 286 11.56 26.48 31.56
N THR A 287 11.26 26.21 32.83
CA THR A 287 10.05 25.52 33.27
C THR A 287 8.82 26.41 33.10
N GLN A 288 8.90 27.67 33.53
CA GLN A 288 7.82 28.65 33.35
C GLN A 288 7.56 28.87 31.87
N LYS A 289 8.61 28.93 31.04
CA LYS A 289 8.47 29.02 29.58
C LYS A 289 7.75 27.82 28.97
N LYS A 290 8.08 26.59 29.36
CA LYS A 290 7.37 25.39 28.91
C LYS A 290 5.90 25.39 29.31
N LEU A 291 5.60 25.79 30.55
CA LEU A 291 4.21 25.89 31.05
C LEU A 291 3.42 26.99 30.33
N PHE A 292 4.07 28.12 30.02
CA PHE A 292 3.51 29.18 29.19
C PHE A 292 3.21 28.68 27.77
N ASP A 293 4.13 27.92 27.19
CA ASP A 293 3.94 27.33 25.86
C ASP A 293 2.73 26.38 25.84
N ALA A 294 2.63 25.48 26.83
CA ALA A 294 1.51 24.56 26.99
C ALA A 294 0.18 25.28 27.22
N LEU A 295 0.18 26.39 27.98
CA LEU A 295 -1.03 27.20 28.18
C LEU A 295 -1.57 27.76 26.85
N PHE A 296 -0.70 28.21 25.94
CA PHE A 296 -1.15 28.71 24.63
C PHE A 296 -1.78 27.61 23.78
N ASP A 297 -1.22 26.40 23.83
CA ASP A 297 -1.77 25.22 23.15
C ASP A 297 -3.14 24.85 23.74
N ASP A 298 -3.30 24.89 25.06
CA ASP A 298 -4.58 24.69 25.76
C ASP A 298 -5.63 25.76 25.40
N ILE A 299 -5.23 27.03 25.31
CA ILE A 299 -6.13 28.12 24.90
C ILE A 299 -6.61 27.86 23.46
N GLN A 300 -5.69 27.52 22.55
CA GLN A 300 -6.02 27.19 21.16
C GLN A 300 -6.97 25.98 21.09
N TYR A 301 -6.69 24.91 21.84
CA TYR A 301 -7.51 23.72 21.93
C TYR A 301 -8.96 24.06 22.34
N ASN A 302 -9.13 24.82 23.42
CA ASN A 302 -10.44 25.17 23.95
C ASN A 302 -11.23 26.13 23.03
N LEU A 303 -10.57 27.13 22.44
CA LEU A 303 -11.21 28.07 21.52
C LEU A 303 -11.74 27.39 20.26
N LEU A 304 -10.95 26.48 19.68
CA LEU A 304 -11.34 25.80 18.44
C LEU A 304 -12.48 24.80 18.68
N ARG A 305 -12.39 24.03 19.77
CA ARG A 305 -13.44 23.06 20.11
C ARG A 305 -14.76 23.73 20.47
N SER A 306 -14.74 24.78 21.28
CA SER A 306 -15.96 25.53 21.62
C SER A 306 -16.61 26.14 20.37
N SER A 307 -15.83 26.74 19.45
CA SER A 307 -16.39 27.25 18.19
C SER A 307 -17.09 26.17 17.37
N ILE A 308 -16.49 24.99 17.23
CA ILE A 308 -17.07 23.88 16.47
C ILE A 308 -18.33 23.34 17.16
N LEU A 309 -18.27 23.13 18.47
CA LEU A 309 -19.37 22.52 19.22
C LEU A 309 -20.54 23.47 19.47
N ASP A 310 -20.29 24.77 19.69
CA ASP A 310 -21.32 25.77 20.01
C ASP A 310 -21.87 26.45 18.76
N LYS A 311 -20.99 26.78 17.80
CA LYS A 311 -21.34 27.59 16.63
C LYS A 311 -21.39 26.78 15.33
N GLY A 312 -20.91 25.53 15.32
CA GLY A 312 -20.77 24.73 14.10
C GLY A 312 -19.74 25.29 13.13
N LEU A 313 -18.87 26.21 13.58
CA LEU A 313 -17.95 26.95 12.75
C LEU A 313 -16.52 26.48 12.98
N ARG A 314 -15.89 26.01 11.90
CA ARG A 314 -14.51 25.53 11.90
C ARG A 314 -13.51 26.66 11.74
N ILE A 315 -12.23 26.32 11.95
CA ILE A 315 -11.11 27.26 11.97
C ILE A 315 -10.93 28.04 10.66
N ASP A 316 -11.30 27.46 9.52
CA ASP A 316 -11.23 28.09 8.20
C ASP A 316 -12.57 28.70 7.74
N GLY A 317 -13.56 28.72 8.62
CA GLY A 317 -14.90 29.26 8.38
C GLY A 317 -15.88 28.28 7.73
N ARG A 318 -15.50 27.02 7.50
CA ARG A 318 -16.41 25.96 7.01
C ARG A 318 -17.39 25.49 8.09
N GLY A 319 -18.51 24.96 7.64
CA GLY A 319 -19.37 24.08 8.43
C GLY A 319 -18.78 22.68 8.59
N THR A 320 -19.43 21.86 9.41
CA THR A 320 -18.95 20.51 9.78
C THR A 320 -18.98 19.50 8.62
N GLU A 321 -19.87 19.67 7.64
CA GLU A 321 -19.99 18.77 6.49
C GLU A 321 -19.23 19.25 5.24
N ASP A 322 -18.75 20.50 5.23
CA ASP A 322 -18.17 21.13 4.05
C ASP A 322 -16.78 20.56 3.69
N ILE A 323 -16.58 20.30 2.40
CA ILE A 323 -15.32 19.84 1.83
C ILE A 323 -14.56 21.01 1.23
N ARG A 324 -13.23 21.04 1.38
CA ARG A 324 -12.39 22.10 0.81
C ARG A 324 -12.47 22.11 -0.72
N PRO A 325 -12.20 23.23 -1.39
CA PRO A 325 -12.12 23.27 -2.85
C PRO A 325 -11.18 22.20 -3.40
N ILE A 326 -11.61 21.50 -4.46
CA ILE A 326 -10.84 20.45 -5.12
C ILE A 326 -10.53 20.86 -6.55
N THR A 327 -9.28 20.66 -6.96
CA THR A 327 -8.84 20.72 -8.36
C THR A 327 -8.15 19.42 -8.75
N CYS A 328 -8.41 18.99 -9.98
CA CYS A 328 -7.88 17.76 -10.54
C CYS A 328 -7.30 18.06 -11.91
N GLU A 329 -6.03 17.74 -12.11
CA GLU A 329 -5.35 17.82 -13.42
C GLU A 329 -4.69 16.48 -13.73
N VAL A 330 -4.73 16.04 -14.98
CA VAL A 330 -4.06 14.82 -15.46
C VAL A 330 -3.06 15.15 -16.56
N ASN A 331 -2.06 14.29 -16.74
CA ASN A 331 -0.96 14.46 -17.70
C ASN A 331 -0.17 15.77 -17.50
N VAL A 332 0.01 16.17 -16.25
CA VAL A 332 0.77 17.37 -15.86
C VAL A 332 2.28 17.21 -16.13
N LEU A 333 2.77 15.98 -16.29
CA LEU A 333 4.16 15.68 -16.65
C LEU A 333 4.26 15.14 -18.09
N PRO A 334 5.28 15.55 -18.86
CA PRO A 334 5.36 15.24 -20.30
C PRO A 334 5.83 13.82 -20.64
N ARG A 335 6.49 13.12 -19.71
CA ARG A 335 7.23 11.87 -19.98
C ARG A 335 6.68 10.62 -19.28
N PRO A 336 6.23 10.67 -18.01
CA PRO A 336 5.66 9.50 -17.33
C PRO A 336 4.45 8.92 -18.06
N HIS A 337 4.10 7.67 -17.76
CA HIS A 337 3.02 6.98 -18.50
C HIS A 337 1.64 7.54 -18.13
N GLY A 338 1.45 7.94 -16.88
CA GLY A 338 0.34 8.76 -16.43
C GLY A 338 0.76 9.63 -15.25
N SER A 339 0.17 10.81 -15.14
CA SER A 339 0.39 11.70 -13.99
C SER A 339 -0.88 12.44 -13.63
N ALA A 340 -1.03 12.81 -12.37
CA ALA A 340 -2.13 13.63 -11.89
C ALA A 340 -1.67 14.57 -10.77
N LEU A 341 -2.17 15.80 -10.79
CA LEU A 341 -2.08 16.73 -9.68
C LEU A 341 -3.47 16.85 -9.05
N PHE A 342 -3.62 16.28 -7.86
CA PHE A 342 -4.84 16.38 -7.08
C PHE A 342 -4.60 17.36 -5.93
N THR A 343 -5.41 18.42 -5.85
CA THR A 343 -5.36 19.42 -4.78
C THR A 343 -6.70 19.50 -4.09
N ARG A 344 -6.71 19.43 -2.76
CA ARG A 344 -7.89 19.64 -1.91
C ARG A 344 -7.53 20.64 -0.81
N GLY A 345 -7.98 21.89 -0.95
CA GLY A 345 -7.49 23.01 -0.14
C GLY A 345 -5.97 23.10 -0.21
N GLU A 346 -5.30 23.15 0.95
CA GLU A 346 -3.83 23.17 1.07
C GLU A 346 -3.26 21.74 1.23
N THR A 347 -3.85 20.74 0.56
CA THR A 347 -3.34 19.35 0.51
C THR A 347 -3.19 18.94 -0.94
N GLN A 348 -1.95 18.73 -1.40
CA GLN A 348 -1.65 18.47 -2.81
C GLN A 348 -0.80 17.21 -2.99
N SER A 349 -1.23 16.34 -3.89
CA SER A 349 -0.54 15.11 -4.29
C SER A 349 -0.24 15.15 -5.78
N LEU A 350 1.04 15.10 -6.13
CA LEU A 350 1.51 14.77 -7.48
C LEU A 350 1.67 13.25 -7.56
N ALA A 351 0.69 12.60 -8.15
CA ALA A 351 0.69 11.16 -8.37
C ALA A 351 1.20 10.82 -9.76
N VAL A 352 2.09 9.82 -9.86
CA VAL A 352 2.72 9.40 -11.11
C VAL A 352 2.63 7.89 -11.24
N THR A 353 2.09 7.42 -12.36
CA THR A 353 2.00 5.99 -12.70
C THR A 353 3.08 5.63 -13.74
N THR A 354 3.81 4.55 -13.44
CA THR A 354 4.73 3.88 -14.34
C THR A 354 4.23 2.45 -14.58
N LEU A 355 4.32 2.01 -15.83
CA LEU A 355 3.99 0.66 -16.28
C LEU A 355 5.28 -0.09 -16.60
N GLY A 356 5.39 -1.31 -16.09
CA GLY A 356 6.53 -2.20 -16.24
C GLY A 356 6.12 -3.58 -16.74
N THR A 357 7.12 -4.42 -16.95
CA THR A 357 6.97 -5.82 -17.35
C THR A 357 6.91 -6.74 -16.13
N ALA A 358 6.73 -8.04 -16.34
CA ALA A 358 6.79 -9.05 -15.28
C ALA A 358 8.14 -9.07 -14.52
N MET A 359 9.23 -8.58 -15.13
CA MET A 359 10.54 -8.49 -14.45
C MET A 359 10.63 -7.34 -13.45
N ASP A 360 9.70 -6.38 -13.53
CA ASP A 360 9.64 -5.22 -12.65
C ASP A 360 8.75 -5.46 -11.41
N GLU A 361 8.17 -6.66 -11.28
CA GLU A 361 7.37 -7.04 -10.11
C GLU A 361 8.22 -7.01 -8.84
N GLN A 362 7.60 -6.62 -7.72
CA GLN A 362 8.27 -6.58 -6.45
C GLN A 362 8.16 -7.94 -5.74
N VAL A 363 9.29 -8.64 -5.66
CA VAL A 363 9.41 -9.89 -4.91
C VAL A 363 9.71 -9.59 -3.45
N TYR A 364 8.90 -10.15 -2.56
CA TYR A 364 9.08 -10.12 -1.13
C TYR A 364 9.54 -11.49 -0.64
N ASP A 365 10.61 -11.49 0.15
CA ASP A 365 11.17 -12.66 0.80
C ASP A 365 10.74 -12.62 2.27
N ASP A 366 9.55 -13.10 2.60
CA ASP A 366 8.96 -13.03 3.95
C ASP A 366 8.95 -14.39 4.65
N ILE A 367 8.67 -14.42 5.96
CA ILE A 367 8.54 -15.68 6.73
C ILE A 367 7.31 -16.50 6.32
N GLU A 368 6.36 -15.88 5.63
CA GLU A 368 5.14 -16.50 5.09
C GLU A 368 5.37 -17.20 3.76
N GLY A 369 6.51 -16.94 3.10
CA GLY A 369 6.82 -17.43 1.76
C GLY A 369 7.26 -16.32 0.83
N ASP A 370 7.67 -16.71 -0.37
CA ASP A 370 8.01 -15.78 -1.44
C ASP A 370 6.71 -15.33 -2.13
N ARG A 371 6.49 -14.02 -2.20
CA ARG A 371 5.33 -13.44 -2.89
C ARG A 371 5.78 -12.34 -3.85
N SER A 372 5.07 -12.20 -4.96
CA SER A 372 5.31 -11.15 -5.94
C SER A 372 4.11 -10.21 -6.00
N GLU A 373 4.34 -8.90 -6.02
CA GLU A 373 3.30 -7.91 -6.24
C GLU A 373 3.50 -7.20 -7.59
N ASN A 374 2.42 -7.16 -8.37
CA ASN A 374 2.35 -6.41 -9.63
C ASN A 374 1.74 -5.00 -9.45
N PHE A 375 1.22 -4.65 -8.27
CA PHE A 375 0.76 -3.30 -7.96
C PHE A 375 1.48 -2.72 -6.74
N ILE A 376 2.32 -1.72 -7.00
CA ILE A 376 3.19 -1.11 -6.01
C ILE A 376 2.79 0.36 -5.85
N LEU A 377 2.69 0.83 -4.62
CA LEU A 377 2.46 2.24 -4.33
C LEU A 377 3.48 2.75 -3.32
N HIS A 378 4.23 3.77 -3.73
CA HIS A 378 5.13 4.51 -2.86
C HIS A 378 4.54 5.88 -2.53
N TYR A 379 4.73 6.30 -1.28
CA TYR A 379 4.26 7.56 -0.76
C TYR A 379 5.44 8.31 -0.18
N ASN A 380 5.61 9.57 -0.58
CA ASN A 380 6.70 10.43 -0.14
C ASN A 380 6.15 11.71 0.50
N PHE A 381 6.68 12.05 1.67
CA PHE A 381 6.29 13.25 2.43
C PHE A 381 7.52 14.14 2.67
N PRO A 382 7.95 14.89 1.65
CA PRO A 382 9.12 15.74 1.77
C PRO A 382 8.85 16.89 2.75
N PRO A 383 9.87 17.39 3.47
CA PRO A 383 9.69 18.40 4.53
C PRO A 383 9.20 19.74 3.99
N TYR A 384 9.47 20.06 2.72
CA TYR A 384 8.92 21.25 2.07
C TYR A 384 7.39 21.23 1.97
N SER A 385 6.74 20.06 2.02
CA SER A 385 5.28 19.95 1.95
C SER A 385 4.55 20.58 3.13
N VAL A 386 5.27 20.80 4.23
CA VAL A 386 4.80 21.52 5.43
C VAL A 386 5.61 22.79 5.69
N GLY A 387 6.51 23.18 4.77
CA GLY A 387 7.35 24.37 4.90
C GLY A 387 8.54 24.22 5.85
N GLU A 388 9.01 22.98 6.10
CA GLU A 388 10.09 22.69 7.05
C GLU A 388 11.38 22.17 6.36
N VAL A 389 12.46 22.07 7.13
CA VAL A 389 13.72 21.42 6.74
C VAL A 389 13.79 20.05 7.41
N GLY A 390 14.21 19.02 6.68
CA GLY A 390 14.28 17.65 7.21
C GLY A 390 15.04 16.69 6.32
N LYS A 391 15.19 15.45 6.81
CA LYS A 391 15.82 14.36 6.05
C LYS A 391 14.87 13.86 4.95
N LEU A 392 15.40 13.49 3.79
CA LEU A 392 14.64 12.94 2.65
C LEU A 392 14.53 11.41 2.67
N THR A 393 14.59 10.79 3.85
CA THR A 393 14.51 9.34 4.02
C THR A 393 13.07 8.90 4.27
N THR A 394 12.64 7.81 3.65
CA THR A 394 11.32 7.21 3.91
C THR A 394 11.24 6.71 5.36
N GLY A 395 10.31 7.25 6.12
CA GLY A 395 10.03 6.85 7.50
C GLY A 395 8.88 5.86 7.62
N ARG A 396 8.57 5.50 8.87
CA ARG A 396 7.49 4.58 9.21
C ARG A 396 6.11 5.13 8.80
N ARG A 397 5.91 6.44 8.88
CA ARG A 397 4.62 7.09 8.56
C ARG A 397 4.34 7.03 7.07
N GLU A 398 5.36 7.27 6.25
CA GLU A 398 5.29 7.22 4.80
C GLU A 398 4.91 5.82 4.31
N ILE A 399 5.55 4.78 4.85
CA ILE A 399 5.20 3.37 4.56
C ILE A 399 3.75 3.08 4.97
N GLY A 400 3.33 3.52 6.16
CA GLY A 400 1.95 3.35 6.62
C GLY A 400 0.91 4.03 5.73
N HIS A 401 1.14 5.29 5.34
CA HIS A 401 0.25 6.03 4.44
C HIS A 401 0.23 5.42 3.03
N GLY A 402 1.39 5.01 2.51
CA GLY A 402 1.50 4.32 1.23
C GLY A 402 0.73 3.00 1.23
N ASN A 403 0.84 2.20 2.30
CA ASN A 403 0.08 0.96 2.43
C ASN A 403 -1.44 1.21 2.47
N LEU A 404 -1.91 2.25 3.16
CA LEU A 404 -3.33 2.61 3.20
C LEU A 404 -3.85 2.99 1.79
N ALA A 405 -3.13 3.85 1.07
CA ALA A 405 -3.51 4.24 -0.29
C ALA A 405 -3.46 3.05 -1.26
N ARG A 406 -2.43 2.19 -1.15
CA ARG A 406 -2.31 0.95 -1.93
C ARG A 406 -3.50 0.03 -1.68
N ARG A 407 -3.80 -0.26 -0.41
CA ARG A 407 -4.91 -1.11 0.01
C ARG A 407 -6.26 -0.57 -0.48
N SER A 408 -6.41 0.75 -0.54
CA SER A 408 -7.62 1.41 -1.04
C SER A 408 -7.81 1.25 -2.55
N LEU A 409 -6.72 1.25 -3.33
CA LEU A 409 -6.76 1.18 -4.80
C LEU A 409 -6.70 -0.26 -5.34
N ALA A 410 -5.97 -1.15 -4.68
CA ALA A 410 -5.70 -2.52 -5.13
C ALA A 410 -6.95 -3.32 -5.55
N PRO A 411 -8.10 -3.26 -4.83
CA PRO A 411 -9.31 -3.98 -5.23
C PRO A 411 -9.86 -3.59 -6.61
N MET A 412 -9.57 -2.37 -7.06
CA MET A 412 -10.02 -1.80 -8.33
C MET A 412 -8.99 -1.94 -9.46
N ILE A 413 -7.78 -2.45 -9.16
CA ILE A 413 -6.79 -2.76 -10.19
C ILE A 413 -7.25 -4.01 -10.97
N PRO A 414 -7.15 -4.00 -12.31
CA PRO A 414 -7.47 -5.15 -13.15
C PRO A 414 -6.58 -6.36 -12.84
N SER A 415 -7.04 -7.55 -13.22
CA SER A 415 -6.20 -8.74 -13.10
C SER A 415 -5.00 -8.68 -14.06
N ARG A 416 -3.99 -9.51 -13.81
CA ARG A 416 -2.83 -9.64 -14.71
C ARG A 416 -3.23 -10.15 -16.10
N GLU A 417 -4.29 -10.94 -16.20
CA GLU A 417 -4.81 -11.43 -17.48
C GLU A 417 -5.47 -10.30 -18.29
N GLU A 418 -6.17 -9.39 -17.61
CA GLU A 418 -6.84 -8.25 -18.23
C GLU A 418 -5.87 -7.12 -18.59
N PHE A 419 -4.85 -6.91 -17.74
CA PHE A 419 -3.86 -5.87 -17.92
C PHE A 419 -2.47 -6.39 -17.51
N PRO A 420 -1.67 -6.93 -18.47
CA PRO A 420 -0.46 -7.70 -18.19
C PRO A 420 0.75 -6.83 -17.82
N TYR A 421 0.53 -5.74 -17.08
CA TYR A 421 1.55 -4.78 -16.66
C TYR A 421 1.78 -4.85 -15.16
N THR A 422 3.05 -4.67 -14.78
CA THR A 422 3.38 -4.22 -13.42
C THR A 422 3.08 -2.73 -13.33
N ILE A 423 2.37 -2.32 -12.28
CA ILE A 423 1.92 -0.95 -12.08
C ILE A 423 2.63 -0.40 -10.84
N ARG A 424 3.34 0.71 -11.01
CA ARG A 424 3.94 1.46 -9.91
C ARG A 424 3.34 2.85 -9.85
N VAL A 425 2.74 3.20 -8.72
CA VAL A 425 2.29 4.56 -8.40
C VAL A 425 3.26 5.18 -7.40
N VAL A 426 3.65 6.43 -7.64
CA VAL A 426 4.33 7.26 -6.63
C VAL A 426 3.48 8.48 -6.36
N SER A 427 3.18 8.73 -5.09
CA SER A 427 2.56 9.97 -4.65
C SER A 427 3.60 10.85 -3.96
N GLU A 428 3.96 11.95 -4.60
CA GLU A 428 4.76 13.03 -4.02
C GLU A 428 3.82 14.06 -3.39
N ILE A 429 3.90 14.26 -2.08
CA ILE A 429 3.11 15.29 -1.41
C ILE A 429 3.79 16.64 -1.57
N MET A 430 3.10 17.57 -2.23
CA MET A 430 3.62 18.91 -2.53
C MET A 430 3.20 19.93 -1.47
N GLU A 431 2.01 19.75 -0.88
CA GLU A 431 1.47 20.57 0.20
C GLU A 431 0.66 19.70 1.16
N SER A 432 0.69 20.01 2.46
CA SER A 432 -0.09 19.27 3.47
C SER A 432 -0.66 20.15 4.60
N ASN A 433 -1.97 20.34 4.54
CA ASN A 433 -2.80 20.81 5.64
C ASN A 433 -4.07 19.95 5.86
N GLY A 434 -3.91 18.64 5.79
CA GLY A 434 -5.02 17.69 5.93
C GLY A 434 -4.55 16.30 5.54
N SER A 435 -5.48 15.41 5.23
CA SER A 435 -5.12 14.03 4.92
C SER A 435 -4.51 13.87 3.52
N SER A 436 -3.19 13.93 3.48
CA SER A 436 -2.37 13.64 2.31
C SER A 436 -2.44 12.18 1.86
N SER A 437 -2.68 11.22 2.78
CA SER A 437 -2.89 9.82 2.41
C SER A 437 -4.16 9.61 1.56
N GLN A 438 -5.23 10.34 1.86
CA GLN A 438 -6.44 10.31 1.04
C GLN A 438 -6.29 11.09 -0.27
N ALA A 439 -5.50 12.17 -0.27
CA ALA A 439 -5.10 12.83 -1.51
C ALA A 439 -4.29 11.89 -2.42
N SER A 440 -3.41 11.04 -1.86
CA SER A 440 -2.70 10.00 -2.62
C SER A 440 -3.61 8.94 -3.20
N THR A 441 -4.69 8.56 -2.51
CA THR A 441 -5.70 7.66 -3.08
C THR A 441 -6.37 8.30 -4.30
N CYS A 442 -6.82 9.55 -4.18
CA CYS A 442 -7.48 10.28 -5.27
C CYS A 442 -6.53 10.54 -6.45
N GLY A 443 -5.35 11.10 -6.19
CA GLY A 443 -4.32 11.35 -7.19
C GLY A 443 -3.84 10.06 -7.85
N GLY A 444 -3.65 9.00 -7.05
CA GLY A 444 -3.32 7.66 -7.52
C GLY A 444 -4.35 7.15 -8.53
N CYS A 445 -5.65 7.21 -8.19
CA CYS A 445 -6.74 6.83 -9.08
C CYS A 445 -6.72 7.62 -10.41
N LEU A 446 -6.58 8.95 -10.35
CA LEU A 446 -6.49 9.80 -11.53
C LEU A 446 -5.26 9.44 -12.40
N SER A 447 -4.10 9.23 -11.78
CA SER A 447 -2.85 8.90 -12.50
C SER A 447 -2.92 7.52 -13.18
N LEU A 448 -3.60 6.55 -12.57
CA LEU A 448 -3.83 5.22 -13.12
C LEU A 448 -4.70 5.29 -14.39
N LEU A 449 -5.80 6.03 -14.33
CA LEU A 449 -6.66 6.25 -15.51
C LEU A 449 -5.92 7.01 -16.62
N ALA A 450 -5.13 8.01 -16.26
CA ALA A 450 -4.29 8.75 -17.20
C ALA A 450 -3.23 7.85 -17.87
N ALA A 451 -2.71 6.85 -17.16
CA ALA A 451 -1.79 5.85 -17.71
C ALA A 451 -2.46 4.77 -18.57
N GLY A 452 -3.79 4.79 -18.68
CA GLY A 452 -4.57 3.80 -19.42
C GLY A 452 -4.80 2.49 -18.69
N VAL A 453 -4.66 2.47 -17.36
CA VAL A 453 -5.02 1.31 -16.54
C VAL A 453 -6.54 1.17 -16.55
N PRO A 454 -7.11 0.03 -16.98
CA PRO A 454 -8.55 -0.21 -16.97
C PRO A 454 -9.02 -0.56 -15.55
N MET A 455 -9.03 0.44 -14.67
CA MET A 455 -9.57 0.28 -13.32
C MET A 455 -11.04 -0.14 -13.39
N LYS A 456 -11.45 -1.06 -12.51
CA LYS A 456 -12.85 -1.53 -12.44
C LYS A 456 -13.80 -0.36 -12.18
N LYS A 457 -13.45 0.50 -11.21
CA LYS A 457 -14.15 1.74 -10.84
C LYS A 457 -13.18 2.74 -10.23
N MET A 458 -13.56 4.01 -10.22
CA MET A 458 -12.81 5.07 -9.54
C MET A 458 -12.95 4.96 -8.01
N VAL A 459 -11.88 5.34 -7.30
CA VAL A 459 -11.81 5.34 -5.84
C VAL A 459 -11.46 6.74 -5.38
N ALA A 460 -12.23 7.26 -4.42
CA ALA A 460 -11.88 8.49 -3.72
C ALA A 460 -11.70 8.23 -2.22
N GLY A 461 -10.90 9.08 -1.59
CA GLY A 461 -10.61 9.06 -0.16
C GLY A 461 -11.04 10.34 0.54
N ILE A 462 -11.59 10.22 1.74
CA ILE A 462 -11.91 11.34 2.62
C ILE A 462 -11.38 11.08 4.04
N ALA A 463 -10.95 12.15 4.71
CA ALA A 463 -10.59 12.12 6.12
C ALA A 463 -11.65 12.84 6.94
N MET A 464 -11.95 12.28 8.08
CA MET A 464 -13.06 12.64 8.93
C MET A 464 -12.55 12.80 10.36
N GLY A 465 -13.20 13.65 11.14
CA GLY A 465 -12.88 13.84 12.55
C GLY A 465 -14.13 13.85 13.43
N LEU A 466 -13.91 13.73 14.73
CA LEU A 466 -14.92 13.86 15.75
C LEU A 466 -14.38 14.71 16.90
N ILE A 467 -15.18 15.67 17.31
CA ILE A 467 -14.98 16.45 18.53
C ILE A 467 -16.17 16.17 19.44
N THR A 468 -15.90 15.90 20.70
CA THR A 468 -16.91 15.56 21.71
C THR A 468 -16.78 16.44 22.94
N ASP A 469 -17.85 16.59 23.71
CA ASP A 469 -17.86 17.27 24.99
C ASP A 469 -18.95 16.69 25.91
N GLY A 470 -18.67 16.75 27.21
CA GLY A 470 -19.54 16.26 28.28
C GLY A 470 -19.57 14.73 28.45
N PRO A 471 -20.21 14.27 29.53
CA PRO A 471 -20.31 12.84 29.84
C PRO A 471 -21.09 12.10 28.75
N GLN A 472 -20.57 10.93 28.34
CA GLN A 472 -21.12 10.09 27.27
C GLN A 472 -21.21 10.79 25.90
N TYR A 473 -20.45 11.85 25.68
CA TYR A 473 -20.38 12.56 24.39
C TYR A 473 -21.74 13.06 23.90
N LYS A 474 -22.60 13.53 24.82
CA LYS A 474 -23.93 14.08 24.48
C LYS A 474 -23.83 15.24 23.49
N LYS A 475 -22.74 15.99 23.55
CA LYS A 475 -22.42 17.04 22.58
C LYS A 475 -21.26 16.57 21.73
N TYR A 476 -21.44 16.56 20.41
CA TYR A 476 -20.39 16.19 19.48
C TYR A 476 -20.59 16.85 18.12
N ALA A 477 -19.51 16.92 17.35
CA ALA A 477 -19.51 17.35 15.96
C ALA A 477 -18.65 16.38 15.13
N ILE A 478 -19.21 15.91 14.01
CA ILE A 478 -18.49 15.09 13.03
C ILE A 478 -18.02 16.01 11.91
N LEU A 479 -16.73 15.97 11.61
CA LEU A 479 -16.07 16.87 10.67
C LEU A 479 -15.73 16.13 9.38
N SER A 480 -16.16 16.67 8.24
CA SER A 480 -15.75 16.25 6.91
C SER A 480 -14.47 16.96 6.49
N ASP A 481 -13.56 16.22 5.85
CA ASP A 481 -12.32 16.74 5.27
C ASP A 481 -11.53 17.61 6.27
N ILE A 482 -11.06 16.95 7.32
CA ILE A 482 -10.33 17.59 8.43
C ILE A 482 -8.99 18.18 8.01
N LEU A 483 -8.66 19.31 8.63
CA LEU A 483 -7.35 19.96 8.59
C LEU A 483 -6.36 19.28 9.55
N GLY A 484 -5.06 19.58 9.41
CA GLY A 484 -4.04 19.06 10.33
C GLY A 484 -4.26 19.49 11.78
N GLU A 485 -4.72 20.71 12.02
CA GLU A 485 -5.06 21.20 13.35
C GLU A 485 -6.27 20.47 13.94
N GLU A 486 -7.29 20.18 13.12
CA GLU A 486 -8.49 19.45 13.56
C GLU A 486 -8.20 17.97 13.84
N ASP A 487 -7.24 17.36 13.13
CA ASP A 487 -6.71 16.03 13.42
C ASP A 487 -5.98 16.02 14.76
N HIS A 488 -5.12 17.02 15.02
CA HIS A 488 -4.37 17.12 16.27
C HIS A 488 -5.30 17.28 17.48
N LEU A 489 -6.30 18.16 17.37
CA LEU A 489 -7.20 18.55 18.46
C LEU A 489 -8.45 17.68 18.58
N GLY A 490 -8.75 16.86 17.58
CA GLY A 490 -9.91 15.97 17.53
C GLY A 490 -9.74 14.73 18.40
N ASP A 491 -10.87 14.17 18.85
CA ASP A 491 -10.92 13.00 19.74
C ASP A 491 -10.89 11.67 18.99
N MET A 492 -11.30 11.70 17.72
CA MET A 492 -11.18 10.58 16.80
C MET A 492 -10.96 11.14 15.40
N ASP A 493 -10.09 10.47 14.66
CA ASP A 493 -9.84 10.73 13.26
C ASP A 493 -9.92 9.42 12.48
N PHE A 494 -10.58 9.44 11.33
CA PHE A 494 -10.66 8.28 10.47
C PHE A 494 -10.64 8.65 9.00
N LYS A 495 -10.21 7.69 8.20
CA LYS A 495 -9.97 7.79 6.78
C LYS A 495 -10.77 6.70 6.11
N VAL A 496 -11.59 7.08 5.14
CA VAL A 496 -12.41 6.15 4.36
C VAL A 496 -12.14 6.38 2.90
N ALA A 497 -11.75 5.31 2.22
CA ALA A 497 -11.65 5.26 0.78
C ALA A 497 -12.63 4.23 0.22
N GLY A 498 -13.10 4.46 -1.00
CA GLY A 498 -14.08 3.59 -1.63
C GLY A 498 -14.58 4.10 -2.97
N THR A 499 -15.39 3.25 -3.59
CA THR A 499 -16.17 3.57 -4.79
C THR A 499 -17.54 4.12 -4.39
N ARG A 500 -18.44 4.31 -5.36
CA ARG A 500 -19.86 4.59 -5.08
C ARG A 500 -20.57 3.42 -4.40
N ASP A 501 -20.09 2.20 -4.62
CA ASP A 501 -20.76 0.96 -4.20
C ASP A 501 -20.29 0.46 -2.84
N GLY A 502 -19.09 0.86 -2.39
CA GLY A 502 -18.63 0.48 -1.06
C GLY A 502 -17.24 0.98 -0.70
N ILE A 503 -16.84 0.67 0.52
CA ILE A 503 -15.54 0.93 1.11
C ILE A 503 -14.49 0.00 0.48
N THR A 504 -13.31 0.54 0.20
CA THR A 504 -12.13 -0.23 -0.22
C THR A 504 -10.96 -0.10 0.74
N GLY A 505 -10.88 0.99 1.50
CA GLY A 505 -9.86 1.21 2.52
C GLY A 505 -10.42 1.94 3.73
N PHE A 506 -9.99 1.54 4.92
CA PHE A 506 -10.43 2.15 6.17
C PHE A 506 -9.28 2.22 7.18
N GLN A 507 -9.15 3.36 7.85
CA GLN A 507 -8.23 3.53 8.97
C GLN A 507 -8.84 4.48 9.99
N MET A 508 -8.81 4.15 11.26
CA MET A 508 -9.34 4.98 12.34
C MET A 508 -8.39 4.94 13.53
N ASP A 509 -8.19 6.10 14.15
CA ASP A 509 -7.52 6.29 15.42
C ASP A 509 -8.51 6.99 16.37
N ILE A 510 -8.68 6.41 17.56
CA ILE A 510 -9.56 6.94 18.60
C ILE A 510 -8.69 7.28 19.79
N LYS A 511 -8.78 8.54 20.26
CA LYS A 511 -8.03 9.06 21.40
C LYS A 511 -8.82 9.04 22.70
N ILE A 512 -10.13 8.74 22.64
CA ILE A 512 -11.07 8.73 23.78
C ILE A 512 -11.82 7.40 23.89
N ALA A 513 -12.11 6.94 25.10
CA ALA A 513 -12.86 5.68 25.27
C ALA A 513 -14.36 5.84 24.97
N GLY A 514 -15.04 4.80 24.48
CA GLY A 514 -16.52 4.77 24.50
C GLY A 514 -17.26 5.56 23.40
N VAL A 515 -16.65 5.78 22.23
CA VAL A 515 -17.39 6.26 21.05
C VAL A 515 -18.47 5.24 20.68
N SER A 516 -19.75 5.67 20.62
CA SER A 516 -20.86 4.75 20.39
C SER A 516 -20.98 4.31 18.92
N MET A 517 -21.57 3.14 18.70
CA MET A 517 -21.89 2.65 17.35
C MET A 517 -22.79 3.60 16.56
N ASP A 518 -23.69 4.32 17.24
CA ASP A 518 -24.55 5.33 16.61
C ASP A 518 -23.76 6.53 16.06
N ILE A 519 -22.76 7.00 16.81
CA ILE A 519 -21.86 8.07 16.35
C ILE A 519 -21.07 7.56 15.14
N MET A 520 -20.52 6.34 15.21
CA MET A 520 -19.78 5.76 14.09
C MET A 520 -20.65 5.60 12.82
N LYS A 521 -21.91 5.18 12.97
CA LYS A 521 -22.85 5.06 11.84
C LYS A 521 -23.08 6.41 11.17
N LYS A 522 -23.33 7.47 11.94
CA LYS A 522 -23.47 8.83 11.40
C LYS A 522 -22.20 9.31 10.72
N ALA A 523 -21.05 8.99 11.30
CA ALA A 523 -19.76 9.39 10.78
C ALA A 523 -19.44 8.72 9.43
N LEU A 524 -19.72 7.42 9.29
CA LEU A 524 -19.59 6.69 8.03
C LEU A 524 -20.55 7.19 6.95
N ASP A 525 -21.79 7.51 7.32
CA ASP A 525 -22.78 8.05 6.39
C ASP A 525 -22.36 9.44 5.86
N GLN A 526 -21.88 10.33 6.74
CA GLN A 526 -21.31 11.61 6.35
C GLN A 526 -20.05 11.44 5.47
N ALA A 527 -19.18 10.48 5.81
CA ALA A 527 -18.01 10.15 5.01
C ALA A 527 -18.39 9.65 3.61
N LYS A 528 -19.45 8.84 3.49
CA LYS A 528 -19.96 8.35 2.20
C LYS A 528 -20.43 9.49 1.31
N ARG A 529 -21.22 10.43 1.85
CA ARG A 529 -21.63 11.65 1.10
C ARG A 529 -20.42 12.43 0.63
N GLY A 530 -19.45 12.64 1.50
CA GLY A 530 -18.25 13.38 1.16
C GLY A 530 -17.37 12.69 0.13
N ARG A 531 -17.21 11.37 0.23
CA ARG A 531 -16.50 10.53 -0.76
C ARG A 531 -17.15 10.64 -2.14
N ASN A 532 -18.48 10.56 -2.21
CA ASN A 532 -19.23 10.69 -3.47
C ASN A 532 -19.08 12.07 -4.08
N HIS A 533 -19.10 13.14 -3.27
CA HIS A 533 -18.83 14.50 -3.75
C HIS A 533 -17.43 14.63 -4.38
N ILE A 534 -16.40 14.02 -3.77
CA ILE A 534 -15.05 14.02 -4.32
C ILE A 534 -14.99 13.22 -5.64
N LEU A 535 -15.67 12.08 -5.71
CA LEU A 535 -15.78 11.29 -6.95
C LEU A 535 -16.42 12.09 -8.08
N ASP A 536 -17.51 12.82 -7.81
CA ASP A 536 -18.20 13.66 -8.80
C ASP A 536 -17.23 14.68 -9.43
N ILE A 537 -16.33 15.28 -8.65
CA ILE A 537 -15.32 16.24 -9.13
C ILE A 537 -14.20 15.53 -9.90
N MET A 538 -13.74 14.37 -9.43
CA MET A 538 -12.71 13.59 -10.11
C MET A 538 -13.18 13.10 -11.49
N GLU A 539 -14.42 12.62 -11.59
CA GLU A 539 -15.03 12.12 -12.84
C GLU A 539 -15.17 13.24 -13.90
N GLN A 540 -15.29 14.51 -13.49
CA GLN A 540 -15.28 15.65 -14.40
C GLN A 540 -13.90 15.86 -15.05
N CYS A 541 -12.82 15.44 -14.39
CA CYS A 541 -11.45 15.53 -14.92
C CYS A 541 -11.14 14.35 -15.86
N ILE A 542 -11.40 13.13 -15.41
CA ILE A 542 -11.21 11.89 -16.19
C ILE A 542 -12.16 10.82 -15.64
N ASN A 543 -12.96 10.21 -16.51
CA ASN A 543 -13.92 9.15 -16.12
C ASN A 543 -13.69 7.82 -16.85
N LYS A 544 -12.72 7.77 -17.77
CA LYS A 544 -12.34 6.57 -18.51
C LYS A 544 -10.81 6.51 -18.67
N PRO A 545 -10.23 5.31 -18.73
CA PRO A 545 -8.81 5.16 -19.02
C PRO A 545 -8.45 5.80 -20.36
N GLN A 546 -7.33 6.50 -20.40
CA GLN A 546 -6.77 7.00 -21.66
C GLN A 546 -6.04 5.88 -22.42
N PRO A 547 -5.68 6.08 -23.70
CA PRO A 547 -4.76 5.18 -24.37
C PRO A 547 -3.43 5.10 -23.62
N ILE A 548 -2.85 3.89 -23.53
CA ILE A 548 -1.54 3.67 -22.91
C ILE A 548 -0.50 4.57 -23.60
N SER A 549 0.32 5.24 -22.79
CA SER A 549 1.38 6.12 -23.27
C SER A 549 2.30 5.43 -24.27
N ALA A 550 2.68 6.14 -25.35
CA ALA A 550 3.65 5.65 -26.34
C ALA A 550 5.05 5.35 -25.75
N TYR A 551 5.29 5.83 -24.53
CA TYR A 551 6.52 5.63 -23.77
C TYR A 551 6.49 4.41 -22.86
N ALA A 552 5.32 3.83 -22.63
CA ALA A 552 5.18 2.61 -21.87
C ALA A 552 5.74 1.42 -22.63
N PRO A 553 6.23 0.37 -21.93
CA PRO A 553 6.54 -0.89 -22.58
C PRO A 553 5.29 -1.39 -23.31
N LYS A 554 5.46 -1.94 -24.51
CA LYS A 554 4.37 -2.62 -25.22
C LYS A 554 4.44 -4.10 -24.89
N ILE A 555 3.30 -4.65 -24.50
CA ILE A 555 3.13 -6.06 -24.21
C ILE A 555 2.15 -6.61 -25.24
N ASP A 556 2.62 -7.53 -26.07
CA ASP A 556 1.82 -8.20 -27.08
C ASP A 556 1.83 -9.69 -26.80
N SER A 557 0.65 -10.29 -26.69
CA SER A 557 0.51 -11.74 -26.59
C SER A 557 -0.06 -12.30 -27.90
N LEU A 558 0.39 -13.49 -28.26
CA LEU A 558 -0.17 -14.31 -29.32
C LEU A 558 -0.20 -15.77 -28.89
N LYS A 559 -1.17 -16.52 -29.41
CA LYS A 559 -1.23 -17.97 -29.22
C LYS A 559 -0.62 -18.66 -30.44
N ILE A 560 0.29 -19.59 -30.21
CA ILE A 560 0.87 -20.47 -31.24
C ILE A 560 0.45 -21.92 -30.98
N PRO A 561 0.45 -22.79 -32.00
CA PRO A 561 0.22 -24.22 -31.78
C PRO A 561 1.30 -24.83 -30.87
N VAL A 562 0.89 -25.69 -29.94
CA VAL A 562 1.77 -26.26 -28.89
C VAL A 562 2.95 -27.03 -29.49
N ASP A 563 2.76 -27.70 -30.62
CA ASP A 563 3.81 -28.42 -31.35
C ASP A 563 4.89 -27.49 -31.94
N LYS A 564 4.60 -26.18 -32.06
CA LYS A 564 5.54 -25.16 -32.60
C LYS A 564 6.36 -24.47 -31.53
N ILE A 565 6.07 -24.68 -30.24
CA ILE A 565 6.83 -24.08 -29.13
C ILE A 565 8.32 -24.45 -29.24
N GLY A 566 8.61 -25.73 -29.52
CA GLY A 566 9.99 -26.20 -29.69
C GLY A 566 10.73 -25.53 -30.85
N ALA A 567 10.04 -25.23 -31.95
CA ALA A 567 10.62 -24.53 -33.11
C ALA A 567 10.93 -23.06 -32.80
N LEU A 568 10.03 -22.40 -32.07
CA LEU A 568 10.23 -21.02 -31.61
C LEU A 568 11.41 -20.90 -30.64
N ILE A 569 11.49 -21.77 -29.63
CA ILE A 569 12.57 -21.76 -28.63
C ILE A 569 13.92 -22.13 -29.27
N GLY A 570 13.93 -23.18 -30.09
CA GLY A 570 15.13 -23.76 -30.69
C GLY A 570 16.06 -24.44 -29.67
N PRO A 571 17.11 -25.15 -30.13
CA PRO A 571 18.03 -25.84 -29.24
C PRO A 571 18.68 -24.89 -28.21
N GLY A 572 18.50 -25.16 -26.92
CA GLY A 572 19.04 -24.34 -25.82
C GLY A 572 18.50 -22.90 -25.74
N GLY A 573 17.33 -22.62 -26.34
CA GLY A 573 16.74 -21.29 -26.38
C GLY A 573 17.39 -20.35 -27.40
N LYS A 574 18.18 -20.87 -28.35
CA LYS A 574 18.95 -20.07 -29.30
C LYS A 574 18.09 -19.15 -30.17
N ASN A 575 16.94 -19.62 -30.65
CA ASN A 575 16.08 -18.87 -31.57
C ASN A 575 15.41 -17.70 -30.83
N VAL A 576 14.81 -17.96 -29.66
CA VAL A 576 14.25 -16.91 -28.80
C VAL A 576 15.31 -15.88 -28.41
N LYS A 577 16.51 -16.31 -27.97
CA LYS A 577 17.61 -15.38 -27.65
C LYS A 577 18.02 -14.50 -28.84
N ALA A 578 18.04 -15.05 -30.05
CA ALA A 578 18.34 -14.31 -31.27
C ALA A 578 17.26 -13.26 -31.57
N LEU A 579 15.97 -13.63 -31.49
CA LEU A 579 14.85 -12.70 -31.64
C LEU A 579 14.88 -11.58 -30.59
N CYS A 580 15.08 -11.94 -29.33
CA CYS A 580 15.20 -10.98 -28.23
C CYS A 580 16.32 -9.96 -28.49
N SER A 581 17.50 -10.44 -28.91
CA SER A 581 18.64 -9.58 -29.25
C SER A 581 18.39 -8.70 -30.48
N GLN A 582 17.84 -9.28 -31.55
CA GLN A 582 17.60 -8.60 -32.82
C GLN A 582 16.60 -7.46 -32.70
N TYR A 583 15.49 -7.69 -31.98
CA TYR A 583 14.41 -6.72 -31.85
C TYR A 583 14.47 -5.92 -30.53
N GLY A 584 15.40 -6.25 -29.62
CA GLY A 584 15.49 -5.59 -28.31
C GLY A 584 14.24 -5.82 -27.45
N VAL A 585 13.67 -7.03 -27.53
CA VAL A 585 12.47 -7.46 -26.81
C VAL A 585 12.78 -8.61 -25.86
N THR A 586 11.89 -8.89 -24.93
CA THR A 586 11.88 -10.13 -24.16
C THR A 586 10.70 -10.97 -24.64
N ILE A 587 10.93 -12.26 -24.92
CA ILE A 587 9.88 -13.20 -25.33
C ILE A 587 9.77 -14.28 -24.26
N ASN A 588 8.59 -14.40 -23.66
CA ASN A 588 8.23 -15.50 -22.77
C ASN A 588 7.27 -16.43 -23.51
N THR A 589 7.44 -17.74 -23.31
CA THR A 589 6.62 -18.79 -23.91
C THR A 589 6.11 -19.70 -22.81
N ASP A 590 4.79 -19.88 -22.73
CA ASP A 590 4.14 -20.80 -21.80
C ASP A 590 3.83 -22.14 -22.47
N ASP A 591 3.65 -23.18 -21.65
CA ASP A 591 3.42 -24.56 -22.12
C ASP A 591 2.08 -24.74 -22.86
N ASP A 592 1.16 -23.79 -22.72
CA ASP A 592 -0.14 -23.78 -23.41
C ASP A 592 -0.08 -23.14 -24.81
N GLY A 593 1.11 -22.74 -25.27
CA GLY A 593 1.33 -22.07 -26.55
C GLY A 593 1.16 -20.54 -26.50
N THR A 594 0.99 -19.94 -25.31
CA THR A 594 0.96 -18.49 -25.17
C THR A 594 2.39 -17.92 -25.29
N VAL A 595 2.57 -16.97 -26.21
CA VAL A 595 3.83 -16.23 -26.39
C VAL A 595 3.58 -14.77 -26.05
N THR A 596 4.30 -14.27 -25.06
CA THR A 596 4.22 -12.87 -24.63
C THR A 596 5.51 -12.14 -24.95
N ILE A 597 5.39 -11.05 -25.71
CA ILE A 597 6.50 -10.23 -26.20
C ILE A 597 6.47 -8.89 -25.48
N TYR A 598 7.55 -8.57 -24.78
CA TYR A 598 7.75 -7.31 -24.07
C TYR A 598 8.78 -6.47 -24.84
N GLY A 599 8.38 -5.30 -25.35
CA GLY A 599 9.31 -4.38 -26.00
C GLY A 599 9.29 -2.99 -25.38
N LYS A 600 10.43 -2.31 -25.42
CA LYS A 600 10.56 -0.92 -24.97
C LYS A 600 9.77 0.08 -25.83
N THR A 601 9.44 -0.29 -27.07
CA THR A 601 8.68 0.53 -28.01
C THR A 601 7.72 -0.33 -28.84
N GLY A 602 6.63 0.28 -29.32
CA GLY A 602 5.63 -0.44 -30.10
C GLY A 602 6.17 -1.04 -31.41
N LYS A 603 6.98 -0.28 -32.16
CA LYS A 603 7.54 -0.74 -33.45
C LYS A 603 8.40 -2.00 -33.32
N ALA A 604 9.25 -2.06 -32.29
CA ALA A 604 10.10 -3.21 -32.04
C ALA A 604 9.28 -4.47 -31.68
N THR A 605 8.25 -4.27 -30.86
CA THR A 605 7.34 -5.34 -30.42
C THR A 605 6.53 -5.89 -31.59
N ASP A 606 6.00 -5.02 -32.46
CA ASP A 606 5.25 -5.42 -33.65
C ASP A 606 6.12 -6.21 -34.65
N ALA A 607 7.37 -5.78 -34.85
CA ALA A 607 8.33 -6.50 -35.69
C ALA A 607 8.68 -7.89 -35.12
N ALA A 608 8.90 -7.98 -33.80
CA ALA A 608 9.13 -9.25 -33.12
C ALA A 608 7.90 -10.17 -33.21
N LYS A 609 6.68 -9.64 -33.03
CA LYS A 609 5.42 -10.38 -33.18
C LYS A 609 5.27 -10.98 -34.58
N ALA A 610 5.57 -10.20 -35.61
CA ALA A 610 5.57 -10.68 -36.98
C ALA A 610 6.60 -11.79 -37.22
N ALA A 611 7.81 -11.65 -36.65
CA ALA A 611 8.86 -12.67 -36.75
C ALA A 611 8.48 -13.98 -36.04
N VAL A 612 7.91 -13.90 -34.83
CA VAL A 612 7.39 -15.08 -34.10
C VAL A 612 6.31 -15.76 -34.93
N LYS A 613 5.34 -14.99 -35.45
CA LYS A 613 4.27 -15.53 -36.28
C LYS A 613 4.84 -16.25 -37.51
N ALA A 614 5.79 -15.64 -38.22
CA ALA A 614 6.40 -16.22 -39.42
C ALA A 614 7.16 -17.55 -39.15
N ILE A 615 7.73 -17.73 -37.96
CA ILE A 615 8.38 -18.99 -37.56
C ILE A 615 7.34 -20.09 -37.30
N CYS A 616 6.21 -19.71 -36.69
CA CYS A 616 5.15 -20.64 -36.32
C CYS A 616 4.15 -20.91 -37.45
N GLU A 617 4.15 -20.09 -38.51
CA GLU A 617 3.26 -20.23 -39.66
C GLU A 617 3.68 -21.42 -40.53
N ASP A 618 2.72 -22.29 -40.86
CA ASP A 618 3.00 -23.42 -41.73
C ASP A 618 2.91 -23.02 -43.21
N PRO A 619 3.84 -23.49 -44.05
CA PRO A 619 3.79 -23.21 -45.48
C PRO A 619 2.52 -23.81 -46.09
N GLU A 620 1.63 -22.96 -46.60
CA GLU A 620 0.41 -23.41 -47.29
C GLU A 620 0.70 -23.81 -48.75
N PRO A 621 0.33 -25.03 -49.18
CA PRO A 621 0.39 -25.44 -50.58
C PRO A 621 -0.46 -24.52 -51.46
N GLY A 622 0.10 -24.10 -52.59
CA GLY A 622 -0.52 -23.17 -53.53
C GLY A 622 -0.04 -21.73 -53.39
N THR A 623 0.56 -21.35 -52.27
CA THR A 623 1.05 -19.98 -52.01
C THR A 623 2.41 -19.73 -52.65
N ILE A 624 2.63 -18.51 -53.15
CA ILE A 624 3.89 -18.06 -53.73
C ILE A 624 4.70 -17.31 -52.66
N TYR A 625 5.93 -17.74 -52.44
CA TYR A 625 6.86 -17.14 -51.49
C TYR A 625 8.06 -16.53 -52.22
N ASN A 626 8.57 -15.41 -51.74
CA ASN A 626 9.87 -14.88 -52.18
C ASN A 626 10.97 -15.51 -51.33
N GLY A 627 11.53 -16.62 -51.82
CA GLY A 627 12.50 -17.41 -51.08
C GLY A 627 13.94 -17.10 -51.47
N THR A 628 14.88 -17.37 -50.56
CA THR A 628 16.33 -17.18 -50.82
C THR A 628 17.01 -18.53 -51.05
N VAL A 629 17.78 -18.66 -52.13
CA VAL A 629 18.53 -19.88 -52.44
C VAL A 629 19.64 -20.07 -51.40
N LYS A 630 19.56 -21.13 -50.59
CA LYS A 630 20.57 -21.44 -49.55
C LYS A 630 21.70 -22.30 -50.06
N ARG A 631 21.35 -23.31 -50.86
CA ARG A 631 22.30 -24.29 -51.39
C ARG A 631 21.83 -24.81 -52.74
N ILE A 632 22.76 -24.99 -53.65
CA ILE A 632 22.50 -25.57 -54.97
C ILE A 632 23.06 -26.99 -55.00
N MET A 633 22.27 -27.93 -55.53
CA MET A 633 22.65 -29.31 -55.80
C MET A 633 22.46 -29.60 -57.29
N ASP A 634 23.05 -30.69 -57.80
CA ASP A 634 22.94 -31.06 -59.22
C ASP A 634 21.48 -31.30 -59.67
N PHE A 635 20.62 -31.72 -58.75
CA PHE A 635 19.21 -32.07 -59.02
C PHE A 635 18.21 -30.95 -58.66
N GLY A 636 18.65 -29.83 -58.08
CA GLY A 636 17.76 -28.74 -57.70
C GLY A 636 18.39 -27.73 -56.75
N ALA A 637 17.61 -26.74 -56.34
CA ALA A 637 18.03 -25.73 -55.37
C ALA A 637 17.16 -25.82 -54.10
N PHE A 638 17.79 -25.75 -52.93
CA PHE A 638 17.05 -25.57 -51.68
C PHE A 638 16.84 -24.09 -51.44
N VAL A 639 15.57 -23.71 -51.34
CA VAL A 639 15.13 -22.33 -51.20
C VAL A 639 14.46 -22.20 -49.84
N GLU A 640 14.97 -21.28 -49.02
CA GLU A 640 14.34 -20.92 -47.75
C GLU A 640 13.14 -20.00 -48.05
N ILE A 641 11.93 -20.48 -47.76
CA ILE A 641 10.68 -19.74 -48.00
C ILE A 641 10.13 -19.05 -46.75
N LEU A 642 10.45 -19.60 -45.57
CA LEU A 642 10.18 -19.05 -44.24
C LEU A 642 11.40 -19.34 -43.35
N PRO A 643 11.65 -18.56 -42.28
CA PRO A 643 12.80 -18.76 -41.42
C PRO A 643 12.90 -20.21 -40.91
N GLY A 644 13.97 -20.92 -41.29
CA GLY A 644 14.20 -22.32 -40.92
C GLY A 644 13.40 -23.37 -41.71
N LYS A 645 12.61 -22.97 -42.71
CA LYS A 645 11.86 -23.88 -43.60
C LYS A 645 12.42 -23.80 -45.03
N GLU A 646 13.24 -24.79 -45.37
CA GLU A 646 13.80 -24.99 -46.70
C GLU A 646 12.91 -25.95 -47.52
N GLY A 647 12.61 -25.57 -48.76
CA GLY A 647 11.97 -26.46 -49.73
C GLY A 647 12.88 -26.72 -50.93
N LEU A 648 12.69 -27.86 -51.57
CA LEU A 648 13.45 -28.25 -52.76
C LEU A 648 12.71 -27.76 -54.01
N CYS A 649 13.34 -26.88 -54.78
CA CYS A 649 12.95 -26.59 -56.14
C CYS A 649 13.75 -27.50 -57.08
N HIS A 650 13.11 -28.58 -57.55
CA HIS A 650 13.74 -29.56 -58.44
C HIS A 650 14.12 -28.91 -59.78
N ILE A 651 15.18 -29.39 -60.44
CA ILE A 651 15.69 -28.81 -61.70
C ILE A 651 14.63 -28.72 -62.80
N SER A 652 13.69 -29.67 -62.85
CA SER A 652 12.56 -29.67 -63.80
C SER A 652 11.51 -28.59 -63.53
N LYS A 653 11.57 -27.92 -62.37
CA LYS A 653 10.65 -26.86 -61.94
C LYS A 653 11.32 -25.47 -61.96
N LEU A 654 12.52 -25.36 -62.53
CA LEU A 654 13.28 -24.11 -62.66
C LEU A 654 13.10 -23.39 -64.00
N SER A 655 12.87 -24.12 -65.10
CA SER A 655 12.61 -23.52 -66.41
C SER A 655 11.81 -24.46 -67.31
N ARG A 656 11.05 -23.89 -68.26
CA ARG A 656 10.36 -24.65 -69.33
C ARG A 656 11.33 -25.19 -70.38
N SER A 657 12.51 -24.57 -70.52
CA SER A 657 13.61 -25.03 -71.37
C SER A 657 14.53 -25.99 -70.61
N ARG A 658 15.20 -26.90 -71.33
CA ARG A 658 16.12 -27.87 -70.73
C ARG A 658 17.29 -27.13 -70.07
N VAL A 659 17.40 -27.27 -68.75
CA VAL A 659 18.50 -26.74 -67.93
C VAL A 659 19.52 -27.87 -67.74
N GLU A 660 20.77 -27.68 -68.16
CA GLU A 660 21.83 -28.67 -67.92
C GLU A 660 22.41 -28.57 -66.51
N LYS A 661 22.58 -27.36 -65.97
CA LYS A 661 23.02 -27.14 -64.58
C LYS A 661 22.17 -26.12 -63.86
N VAL A 662 21.83 -26.39 -62.60
CA VAL A 662 21.06 -25.47 -61.74
C VAL A 662 21.77 -24.12 -61.59
N THR A 663 23.10 -24.13 -61.59
CA THR A 663 23.96 -22.94 -61.53
C THR A 663 23.81 -21.99 -62.72
N ASP A 664 23.26 -22.47 -63.83
CA ASP A 664 23.02 -21.65 -65.02
C ASP A 664 21.81 -20.71 -64.85
N VAL A 665 20.92 -21.06 -63.91
CA VAL A 665 19.64 -20.36 -63.67
C VAL A 665 19.62 -19.66 -62.31
N LEU A 666 20.26 -20.25 -61.30
CA LEU A 666 20.26 -19.76 -59.93
C LEU A 666 21.67 -19.58 -59.37
N LYS A 667 21.81 -18.59 -58.49
CA LYS A 667 23.00 -18.38 -57.66
C LYS A 667 22.65 -18.55 -56.19
N GLU A 668 23.59 -19.06 -55.40
CA GLU A 668 23.44 -19.06 -53.95
C GLU A 668 23.30 -17.62 -53.43
N GLY A 669 22.36 -17.42 -52.50
CA GLY A 669 21.97 -16.09 -52.00
C GLY A 669 20.98 -15.32 -52.88
N GLN A 670 20.61 -15.82 -54.06
CA GLN A 670 19.62 -15.17 -54.93
C GLN A 670 18.20 -15.28 -54.35
N GLN A 671 17.43 -14.19 -54.38
CA GLN A 671 15.99 -14.19 -54.09
C GLN A 671 15.19 -14.53 -55.34
N ILE A 672 14.26 -15.49 -55.22
CA ILE A 672 13.39 -15.94 -56.30
C ILE A 672 11.95 -16.19 -55.82
N PRO A 673 10.92 -15.82 -56.60
CA PRO A 673 9.53 -16.24 -56.33
C PRO A 673 9.34 -17.74 -56.58
N VAL A 674 8.88 -18.49 -55.59
CA VAL A 674 8.65 -19.94 -55.69
C VAL A 674 7.28 -20.31 -55.12
N LYS A 675 6.53 -21.15 -55.83
CA LYS A 675 5.22 -21.65 -55.41
C LYS A 675 5.41 -22.96 -54.66
N LEU A 676 4.83 -23.07 -53.46
CA LEU A 676 4.76 -24.35 -52.78
C LEU A 676 3.71 -25.22 -53.46
N LEU A 677 4.11 -26.39 -53.98
CA LEU A 677 3.20 -27.31 -54.65
C LEU A 677 2.48 -28.21 -53.65
N GLU A 678 3.27 -28.85 -52.79
CA GLU A 678 2.79 -29.81 -51.81
C GLU A 678 3.81 -29.98 -50.67
N VAL A 679 3.32 -30.51 -49.56
CA VAL A 679 4.15 -31.04 -48.48
C VAL A 679 4.07 -32.57 -48.55
N ASP A 680 5.19 -33.24 -48.75
CA ASP A 680 5.21 -34.70 -48.89
C ASP A 680 4.90 -35.42 -47.57
N LYS A 681 4.71 -36.75 -47.62
CA LYS A 681 4.42 -37.58 -46.43
C LYS A 681 5.54 -37.59 -45.38
N MET A 682 6.74 -37.12 -45.73
CA MET A 682 7.89 -36.98 -44.84
C MET A 682 8.08 -35.53 -44.36
N GLY A 683 7.16 -34.61 -44.68
CA GLY A 683 7.21 -33.20 -44.29
C GLY A 683 8.11 -32.33 -45.16
N ARG A 684 8.55 -32.79 -46.33
CA ARG A 684 9.42 -32.03 -47.25
C ARG A 684 8.58 -31.12 -48.15
N LEU A 685 9.07 -29.91 -48.35
CA LEU A 685 8.40 -28.86 -49.11
C LEU A 685 8.84 -28.91 -50.58
N ASN A 686 7.91 -29.18 -51.49
CA ASN A 686 8.17 -29.21 -52.94
C ASN A 686 7.86 -27.87 -53.57
N LEU A 687 8.87 -27.19 -54.11
CA LEU A 687 8.77 -25.84 -54.65
C LEU A 687 8.85 -25.80 -56.18
N SER A 688 8.25 -24.76 -56.78
CA SER A 688 8.32 -24.53 -58.22
C SER A 688 8.48 -23.05 -58.56
N TYR A 689 9.54 -22.75 -59.32
CA TYR A 689 9.82 -21.40 -59.82
C TYR A 689 8.96 -21.06 -61.04
N ILE A 690 8.76 -22.03 -61.95
CA ILE A 690 7.94 -21.84 -63.16
C ILE A 690 6.48 -21.55 -62.79
N ASP A 691 5.91 -22.34 -61.87
CA ASP A 691 4.50 -22.20 -61.47
C ASP A 691 4.25 -20.87 -60.72
N ALA A 692 5.29 -20.28 -60.11
CA ALA A 692 5.22 -18.95 -59.53
C ALA A 692 5.23 -17.84 -60.61
N LEU A 693 6.12 -17.95 -61.60
CA LEU A 693 6.19 -17.00 -62.72
C LEU A 693 4.90 -16.99 -63.56
N GLU A 694 4.29 -18.16 -63.78
CA GLU A 694 3.03 -18.27 -64.52
C GLU A 694 1.83 -17.67 -63.78
N ALA A 695 1.84 -17.75 -62.45
CA ALA A 695 0.80 -17.16 -61.62
C ALA A 695 0.95 -15.64 -61.44
N GLN A 696 2.17 -15.09 -61.59
CA GLN A 696 2.45 -13.64 -61.58
C GLN A 696 2.31 -12.98 -62.97
N GLY A 697 2.31 -13.78 -64.05
CA GLY A 697 2.13 -13.32 -65.44
C GLY A 697 0.68 -13.28 -65.94
N LYS A 698 -0.30 -13.54 -65.05
CA LYS A 698 -1.74 -13.28 -65.23
C LYS A 698 -2.14 -12.07 -64.42
#